data_AF-A0A0X3TT79-F1
#
_entry.id   AF-A0A0X3TT79-F1
#
_cell.length_a   1.000
_cell.length_b   1.000
_cell.length_c   1.000
_cell.angle_alpha   90.00
_cell.angle_beta   90.00
_cell.angle_gamma   90.00
#
_symmetry.space_group_name_H-M   'P 1'
#
loop_
_entity.id
_entity.type
_entity.pdbx_description
1 polymer ?
#
loop_
_entity_poly.entity_id
_entity_poly.type
_entity_poly.pdbx_seq_one_letter_code
_entity_poly.pdbx_strand_id
1 'polypeptide(L)'
;MTVKEIFETMDYGPAPESAAEALAWLVDQGDKFGHYIDGAFTKPGKGFESRNPATGEVLAKLTQAKQADVDAAVAAARKAQPKWEKLGGAGRARYLYAIARLLQKHSRLFAVLESLDNGKPIRESRDIDIPLAQRHFYYHAGMAQLMESELPDAQALGVCGQIIPWNFPLLMLAWKIAPALAMGNTVVLKPAEYTSLTALLFADICTQAGLPKGVVNIVTGDGAVGEMIVNADVDKIAFTGSTSVGRRIREATAGSGKALTLELGGKSPYIVFDDADIDSAMEGLVDAIWFNQGQVCCAGSRLLVQEGIADRFHEKLRARMDTLRIGDPLDKCIDVGAVVDPIQLQTIKGMVESNTVGHVHQAACELPENGCYYPPTLISGLETSDPLMQEEIFGPVLVSSTFRTPAEAVELANNTRYGLAATVWTENVNLALDIAPKLVAGVVWVNATNLFDAAAGFGGVRESGFGREGGWEGLAAYTRPKGKAKPLAKVEATMGEGAPVDPIDRTAKMYVGGKQARPDSGYSKPVWGKSGLLGHVGIANRKDVRNAVEAAAGAKGWSKTTGHLRAQILYYIGENLSARADEFAARIDAMTGKKDGRKEVETSIQRLFTAAAWADKYDGQVHGVPIRGVAIAMKEPVGVIGALCADEAPLLGLVSVMAPAIAMGNRTVLVASEPYPLAATDFYQVLETSDVPAGVVNILTGSHADLAKPLASHLNLDAVWSFSSTDLSQEIETVSAGNLKRTWVNNATAFDWSVDQSRRFLQAATEVKNIWVPYGE
;
A
#
# COMPACT_ATOMS: atom_id res chain seq x y z
N MET A 1 38.65 -37.14 -11.44
CA MET A 1 39.43 -35.90 -11.53
C MET A 1 40.74 -36.08 -10.75
N THR A 2 41.88 -35.88 -11.39
CA THR A 2 43.20 -35.89 -10.74
C THR A 2 43.48 -34.53 -10.08
N VAL A 3 44.40 -34.46 -9.11
CA VAL A 3 44.80 -33.18 -8.46
C VAL A 3 45.30 -32.17 -9.50
N LYS A 4 45.99 -32.65 -10.53
CA LYS A 4 46.47 -31.83 -11.65
C LYS A 4 45.31 -31.26 -12.47
N GLU A 5 44.30 -32.06 -12.80
CA GLU A 5 43.08 -31.59 -13.49
C GLU A 5 42.33 -30.54 -12.66
N ILE A 6 42.24 -30.68 -11.34
CA ILE A 6 41.59 -29.69 -10.46
C ILE A 6 42.36 -28.35 -10.45
N PHE A 7 43.70 -28.39 -10.43
CA PHE A 7 44.52 -27.16 -10.51
C PHE A 7 44.54 -26.54 -11.92
N GLU A 8 44.41 -27.35 -12.98
CA GLU A 8 44.37 -26.87 -14.37
C GLU A 8 42.99 -26.31 -14.76
N THR A 9 41.91 -26.90 -14.26
CA THR A 9 40.53 -26.42 -14.48
C THR A 9 40.15 -25.30 -13.51
N MET A 10 40.76 -25.28 -12.32
CA MET A 10 40.28 -24.54 -11.15
C MET A 10 38.77 -24.71 -10.90
N ASP A 11 38.21 -25.87 -11.24
CA ASP A 11 36.79 -26.12 -11.03
C ASP A 11 36.53 -26.12 -9.52
N TYR A 12 35.80 -25.10 -9.05
CA TYR A 12 35.40 -25.03 -7.64
C TYR A 12 34.43 -26.18 -7.37
N GLY A 13 34.83 -27.13 -6.53
CA GLY A 13 33.90 -28.16 -6.06
C GLY A 13 32.72 -27.53 -5.31
N PRO A 14 31.53 -28.17 -5.34
CA PRO A 14 30.33 -27.63 -4.71
C PRO A 14 30.56 -27.43 -3.21
N ALA A 15 29.98 -26.37 -2.64
CA ALA A 15 30.10 -26.02 -1.23
C ALA A 15 28.74 -25.96 -0.53
N PRO A 16 27.98 -27.07 -0.50
CA PRO A 16 26.64 -27.10 0.06
C PRO A 16 26.64 -26.79 1.55
N GLU A 17 25.65 -26.02 1.99
CA GLU A 17 25.29 -25.89 3.40
C GLU A 17 24.65 -27.20 3.90
N SER A 18 24.96 -27.58 5.14
CA SER A 18 24.39 -28.79 5.73
C SER A 18 22.92 -28.58 6.06
N ALA A 19 22.06 -29.45 5.52
CA ALA A 19 20.63 -29.51 5.86
C ALA A 19 20.33 -30.24 7.18
N ALA A 20 21.34 -30.84 7.83
CA ALA A 20 21.13 -31.80 8.92
C ALA A 20 20.33 -31.24 10.11
N GLU A 21 20.59 -30.00 10.53
CA GLU A 21 19.88 -29.39 11.66
C GLU A 21 18.43 -29.04 11.31
N ALA A 22 18.18 -28.59 10.08
CA ALA A 22 16.83 -28.30 9.59
C ALA A 22 15.98 -29.58 9.48
N LEU A 23 16.56 -30.64 8.91
CA LEU A 23 15.90 -31.94 8.81
C LEU A 23 15.70 -32.57 10.20
N ALA A 24 16.67 -32.45 11.11
CA ALA A 24 16.52 -32.91 12.49
C ALA A 24 15.37 -32.17 13.21
N TRP A 25 15.26 -30.85 13.03
CA TRP A 25 14.13 -30.10 13.59
C TRP A 25 12.78 -30.58 13.06
N LEU A 26 12.66 -30.87 11.75
CA LEU A 26 11.44 -31.43 11.18
C LEU A 26 11.08 -32.77 11.84
N VAL A 27 12.07 -33.66 11.99
CA VAL A 27 11.89 -34.99 12.61
C VAL A 27 11.54 -34.88 14.09
N ASP A 28 12.17 -33.96 14.82
CA ASP A 28 11.88 -33.71 16.24
C ASP A 28 10.46 -33.19 16.45
N GLN A 29 9.91 -32.47 15.47
CA GLN A 29 8.49 -32.05 15.43
C GLN A 29 7.56 -33.15 14.87
N GLY A 30 8.10 -34.31 14.47
CA GLY A 30 7.37 -35.48 13.98
C GLY A 30 7.03 -35.46 12.49
N ASP A 31 7.68 -34.60 11.70
CA ASP A 31 7.48 -34.39 10.25
C ASP A 31 6.02 -34.08 9.85
N LYS A 32 5.18 -33.74 10.83
CA LYS A 32 3.74 -33.51 10.69
C LYS A 32 3.31 -32.40 11.63
N PHE A 33 2.81 -31.31 11.05
CA PHE A 33 2.46 -30.12 11.81
C PHE A 33 0.95 -29.92 11.92
N GLY A 34 0.49 -29.67 13.15
CA GLY A 34 -0.76 -28.95 13.38
C GLY A 34 -0.55 -27.43 13.25
N HIS A 35 -1.51 -26.66 13.71
CA HIS A 35 -1.43 -25.19 13.76
C HIS A 35 -0.80 -24.74 15.07
N TYR A 36 -0.25 -23.53 15.13
CA TYR A 36 0.16 -22.93 16.40
C TYR A 36 -0.95 -22.01 16.92
N ILE A 37 -1.68 -22.45 17.95
CA ILE A 37 -2.84 -21.75 18.51
C ILE A 37 -2.72 -21.70 20.04
N ASP A 38 -2.97 -20.52 20.62
CA ASP A 38 -2.92 -20.30 22.07
C ASP A 38 -1.58 -20.74 22.71
N GLY A 39 -0.48 -20.54 21.97
CA GLY A 39 0.89 -20.83 22.44
C GLY A 39 1.31 -22.30 22.39
N ALA A 40 0.62 -23.15 21.62
CA ALA A 40 1.00 -24.56 21.43
C ALA A 40 0.65 -25.06 20.03
N PHE A 41 1.38 -26.08 19.55
CA PHE A 41 1.01 -26.81 18.34
C PHE A 41 -0.21 -27.72 18.60
N THR A 42 -1.21 -27.64 17.73
CA THR A 42 -2.38 -28.53 17.74
C THR A 42 -2.03 -29.90 17.17
N LYS A 43 -2.95 -30.87 17.32
CA LYS A 43 -2.76 -32.20 16.73
C LYS A 43 -2.73 -32.10 15.19
N PRO A 44 -1.75 -32.71 14.51
CA PRO A 44 -1.73 -32.76 13.05
C PRO A 44 -3.00 -33.41 12.48
N GLY A 45 -3.58 -32.78 11.47
CA GLY A 45 -4.78 -33.23 10.76
C GLY A 45 -4.50 -33.68 9.33
N LYS A 46 -5.56 -33.71 8.50
CA LYS A 46 -5.42 -33.88 7.05
C LYS A 46 -4.98 -32.56 6.42
N GLY A 47 -4.17 -32.62 5.37
CA GLY A 47 -3.77 -31.45 4.61
C GLY A 47 -2.86 -31.82 3.44
N PHE A 48 -1.78 -31.09 3.26
CA PHE A 48 -0.91 -31.13 2.09
C PHE A 48 0.55 -31.35 2.49
N GLU A 49 1.40 -31.58 1.49
CA GLU A 49 2.83 -31.80 1.67
C GLU A 49 3.58 -30.52 1.32
N SER A 50 4.47 -30.07 2.20
CA SER A 50 5.53 -29.13 1.82
C SER A 50 6.63 -29.95 1.14
N ARG A 51 7.10 -29.46 -0.01
CA ARG A 51 8.08 -30.14 -0.85
C ARG A 51 9.26 -29.23 -1.10
N ASN A 52 10.45 -29.81 -1.18
CA ASN A 52 11.61 -29.09 -1.67
C ASN A 52 11.50 -28.94 -3.21
N PRO A 53 11.40 -27.73 -3.78
CA PRO A 53 11.24 -27.55 -5.21
C PRO A 53 12.48 -27.91 -6.03
N ALA A 54 13.66 -27.95 -5.41
CA ALA A 54 14.90 -28.35 -6.06
C ALA A 54 15.02 -29.86 -6.27
N THR A 55 14.37 -30.67 -5.42
CA THR A 55 14.49 -32.14 -5.45
C THR A 55 13.16 -32.88 -5.66
N GLY A 56 12.03 -32.23 -5.37
CA GLY A 56 10.68 -32.82 -5.35
C GLY A 56 10.37 -33.63 -4.08
N GLU A 57 11.33 -33.78 -3.18
CA GLU A 57 11.18 -34.53 -1.92
C GLU A 57 10.21 -33.86 -0.96
N VAL A 58 9.49 -34.66 -0.18
CA VAL A 58 8.57 -34.17 0.85
C VAL A 58 9.37 -33.79 2.10
N LEU A 59 9.25 -32.54 2.55
CA LEU A 59 9.88 -32.05 3.76
C LEU A 59 9.02 -32.33 5.00
N ALA A 60 7.71 -32.02 4.94
CA ALA A 60 6.77 -32.28 6.02
C ALA A 60 5.32 -32.35 5.53
N LYS A 61 4.42 -32.88 6.38
CA LYS A 61 2.97 -32.82 6.16
C LYS A 61 2.35 -31.71 7.00
N LEU A 62 1.60 -30.84 6.35
CA LEU A 62 0.99 -29.66 6.96
C LEU A 62 -0.52 -29.85 7.03
N THR A 63 -1.13 -29.39 8.13
CA THR A 63 -2.58 -29.47 8.29
C THR A 63 -3.26 -28.39 7.45
N GLN A 64 -4.32 -28.75 6.71
CA GLN A 64 -5.23 -27.79 6.10
C GLN A 64 -6.21 -27.32 7.17
N ALA A 65 -6.10 -26.05 7.58
CA ALA A 65 -7.01 -25.49 8.58
C ALA A 65 -8.46 -25.56 8.10
N LYS A 66 -9.35 -25.85 9.05
CA LYS A 66 -10.79 -25.73 8.88
C LYS A 66 -11.26 -24.43 9.53
N GLN A 67 -12.52 -24.06 9.26
CA GLN A 67 -13.13 -22.89 9.91
C GLN A 67 -12.97 -22.92 11.44
N ALA A 68 -13.18 -24.09 12.07
CA ALA A 68 -13.03 -24.24 13.52
C ALA A 68 -11.61 -23.94 14.03
N ASP A 69 -10.57 -24.18 13.23
CA ASP A 69 -9.19 -23.86 13.59
C ASP A 69 -8.94 -22.35 13.51
N VAL A 70 -9.48 -21.68 12.48
CA VAL A 70 -9.42 -20.22 12.34
C VAL A 70 -10.20 -19.53 13.45
N ASP A 71 -11.41 -20.01 13.77
CA ASP A 71 -12.24 -19.50 14.86
C ASP A 71 -11.50 -19.63 16.21
N ALA A 72 -10.85 -20.77 16.45
CA ALA A 72 -10.05 -20.99 17.67
C ALA A 72 -8.83 -20.05 17.73
N ALA A 73 -8.13 -19.83 16.62
CA ALA A 73 -7.00 -18.91 16.54
C ALA A 73 -7.43 -17.47 16.82
N VAL A 74 -8.54 -17.01 16.22
CA VAL A 74 -9.08 -15.66 16.42
C VAL A 74 -9.58 -15.49 17.86
N ALA A 75 -10.25 -16.50 18.44
CA ALA A 75 -10.69 -16.46 19.82
C ALA A 75 -9.51 -16.37 20.81
N ALA A 76 -8.42 -17.11 20.56
CA ALA A 76 -7.19 -17.03 21.36
C ALA A 76 -6.53 -15.64 21.24
N ALA A 77 -6.41 -15.11 20.02
CA ALA A 77 -5.89 -13.77 19.76
C ALA A 77 -6.69 -12.68 20.47
N ARG A 78 -8.02 -12.74 20.37
CA ARG A 78 -8.96 -11.82 21.01
C ARG A 78 -8.85 -11.85 22.54
N LYS A 79 -8.70 -13.04 23.11
CA LYS A 79 -8.53 -13.25 24.56
C LYS A 79 -7.21 -12.68 25.08
N ALA A 80 -6.12 -12.79 24.30
CA ALA A 80 -4.80 -12.34 24.69
C ALA A 80 -4.62 -10.81 24.59
N GLN A 81 -5.30 -10.18 23.62
CA GLN A 81 -5.04 -8.80 23.21
C GLN A 81 -5.12 -7.76 24.35
N PRO A 82 -6.15 -7.73 25.22
CA PRO A 82 -6.24 -6.70 26.25
C PRO A 82 -5.08 -6.74 27.26
N LYS A 83 -4.58 -7.93 27.59
CA LYS A 83 -3.42 -8.10 28.48
C LYS A 83 -2.11 -7.73 27.78
N TRP A 84 -2.02 -8.03 26.48
CA TRP A 84 -0.86 -7.67 25.66
C TRP A 84 -0.71 -6.16 25.50
N GLU A 85 -1.81 -5.44 25.22
CA GLU A 85 -1.80 -3.98 25.16
C GLU A 85 -1.48 -3.36 26.53
N LYS A 86 -2.11 -3.86 27.60
CA LYS A 86 -1.90 -3.40 28.98
C LYS A 86 -0.48 -3.66 29.51
N LEU A 87 0.27 -4.57 28.89
CA LEU A 87 1.68 -4.80 29.21
C LEU A 87 2.55 -3.53 29.00
N GLY A 88 2.03 -2.56 28.23
CA GLY A 88 2.69 -1.29 27.94
C GLY A 88 3.79 -1.43 26.91
N GLY A 89 4.23 -0.30 26.36
CA GLY A 89 5.25 -0.27 25.30
C GLY A 89 6.54 -1.01 25.68
N ALA A 90 7.06 -0.72 26.88
CA ALA A 90 8.29 -1.32 27.39
C ALA A 90 8.20 -2.83 27.62
N GLY A 91 7.05 -3.33 28.06
CA GLY A 91 6.89 -4.76 28.28
C GLY A 91 6.82 -5.53 26.96
N ARG A 92 6.15 -4.99 25.94
CA ARG A 92 6.12 -5.58 24.58
C ARG A 92 7.49 -5.52 23.88
N ALA A 93 8.22 -4.42 24.04
CA ALA A 93 9.57 -4.25 23.49
C ALA A 93 10.53 -5.39 23.86
N ARG A 94 10.48 -5.87 25.11
CA ARG A 94 11.32 -6.98 25.58
C ARG A 94 11.07 -8.28 24.82
N TYR A 95 9.81 -8.58 24.50
CA TYR A 95 9.47 -9.78 23.73
C TYR A 95 9.90 -9.67 22.27
N LEU A 96 9.68 -8.52 21.64
CA LEU A 96 10.14 -8.27 20.26
C LEU A 96 11.67 -8.38 20.17
N TYR A 97 12.39 -7.81 21.14
CA TYR A 97 13.84 -7.96 21.25
C TYR A 97 14.27 -9.43 21.44
N ALA A 98 13.58 -10.19 22.31
CA ALA A 98 13.87 -11.60 22.52
C ALA A 98 13.65 -12.45 21.25
N ILE A 99 12.58 -12.16 20.49
CA ILE A 99 12.32 -12.79 19.19
C ILE A 99 13.44 -12.48 18.21
N ALA A 100 13.87 -11.22 18.11
CA ALA A 100 15.00 -10.83 17.25
C ALA A 100 16.28 -11.59 17.62
N ARG A 101 16.56 -11.75 18.93
CA ARG A 101 17.71 -12.53 19.43
C ARG A 101 17.61 -14.01 19.10
N LEU A 102 16.41 -14.59 19.12
CA LEU A 102 16.19 -15.99 18.77
C LEU A 102 16.31 -16.22 17.25
N LEU A 103 15.79 -15.31 16.44
CA LEU A 103 16.03 -15.30 14.99
C LEU A 103 17.53 -15.23 14.67
N GLN A 104 18.29 -14.42 15.41
CA GLN A 104 19.74 -14.32 15.25
C GLN A 104 20.47 -15.60 15.70
N LYS A 105 20.10 -16.14 16.87
CA LYS A 105 20.66 -17.38 17.42
C LYS A 105 20.45 -18.57 16.47
N HIS A 106 19.27 -18.66 15.86
CA HIS A 106 18.87 -19.74 14.96
C HIS A 106 18.98 -19.36 13.48
N SER A 107 19.75 -18.31 13.16
CA SER A 107 19.79 -17.72 11.81
C SER A 107 20.14 -18.72 10.71
N ARG A 108 21.11 -19.60 10.95
CA ARG A 108 21.51 -20.64 9.99
C ARG A 108 20.40 -21.68 9.78
N LEU A 109 19.73 -22.11 10.85
CA LEU A 109 18.59 -23.02 10.78
C LEU A 109 17.46 -22.42 9.95
N PHE A 110 17.09 -21.16 10.22
CA PHE A 110 16.08 -20.46 9.43
C PHE A 110 16.50 -20.32 7.95
N ALA A 111 17.74 -19.95 7.66
CA ALA A 111 18.20 -19.74 6.29
C ALA A 111 18.17 -21.04 5.47
N VAL A 112 18.61 -22.15 6.07
CA VAL A 112 18.58 -23.47 5.43
C VAL A 112 17.14 -23.94 5.21
N LEU A 113 16.29 -23.80 6.23
CA LEU A 113 14.88 -24.20 6.12
C LEU A 113 14.11 -23.36 5.08
N GLU A 114 14.39 -22.05 5.00
CA GLU A 114 13.83 -21.16 3.97
C GLU A 114 14.24 -21.64 2.56
N SER A 115 15.51 -21.96 2.37
CA SER A 115 16.03 -22.39 1.06
C SER A 115 15.50 -23.77 0.65
N LEU A 116 15.32 -24.68 1.61
CA LEU A 116 14.69 -25.98 1.39
C LEU A 116 13.22 -25.86 0.99
N ASP A 117 12.44 -25.01 1.68
CA ASP A 117 10.99 -24.90 1.51
C ASP A 117 10.61 -24.01 0.31
N ASN A 118 11.41 -22.99 -0.01
CA ASN A 118 11.13 -22.02 -1.08
C ASN A 118 11.92 -22.26 -2.37
N GLY A 119 13.15 -22.81 -2.31
CA GLY A 119 14.01 -23.00 -3.48
C GLY A 119 15.01 -21.88 -3.77
N LYS A 120 14.96 -20.76 -3.03
CA LYS A 120 15.94 -19.68 -3.16
C LYS A 120 17.36 -20.08 -2.74
N PRO A 121 18.41 -19.47 -3.34
CA PRO A 121 19.80 -19.69 -2.94
C PRO A 121 20.02 -19.40 -1.46
N ILE A 122 20.77 -20.28 -0.79
CA ILE A 122 21.10 -20.15 0.64
C ILE A 122 21.86 -18.86 0.95
N ARG A 123 22.58 -18.31 -0.03
CA ARG A 123 23.26 -17.02 0.08
C ARG A 123 22.25 -15.89 0.29
N GLU A 124 21.16 -15.87 -0.48
CA GLU A 124 20.09 -14.88 -0.30
C GLU A 124 19.45 -15.03 1.08
N SER A 125 19.00 -16.24 1.44
CA SER A 125 18.37 -16.49 2.73
C SER A 125 19.25 -16.01 3.89
N ARG A 126 20.54 -16.37 3.86
CA ARG A 126 21.50 -16.06 4.94
C ARG A 126 21.86 -14.57 4.99
N ASP A 127 22.03 -13.92 3.84
CA ASP A 127 22.64 -12.59 3.77
C ASP A 127 21.60 -11.47 3.70
N ILE A 128 20.35 -11.77 3.29
CA ILE A 128 19.25 -10.79 3.14
C ILE A 128 18.02 -11.14 3.99
N ASP A 129 17.29 -12.21 3.70
CA ASP A 129 15.99 -12.53 4.32
C ASP A 129 16.07 -12.57 5.85
N ILE A 130 16.97 -13.41 6.36
CA ILE A 130 17.08 -13.68 7.79
C ILE A 130 17.63 -12.45 8.56
N PRO A 131 18.68 -11.76 8.11
CA PRO A 131 19.12 -10.50 8.72
C PRO A 131 18.05 -9.40 8.70
N LEU A 132 17.31 -9.23 7.61
CA LEU A 132 16.24 -8.23 7.55
C LEU A 132 15.07 -8.59 8.48
N ALA A 133 14.70 -9.87 8.57
CA ALA A 133 13.69 -10.33 9.54
C ALA A 133 14.12 -10.00 10.99
N GLN A 134 15.38 -10.27 11.35
CA GLN A 134 15.94 -9.87 12.65
C GLN A 134 15.85 -8.36 12.85
N ARG A 135 16.28 -7.58 11.85
CA ARG A 135 16.27 -6.12 11.87
C ARG A 135 14.87 -5.55 12.10
N HIS A 136 13.82 -6.12 11.49
CA HIS A 136 12.44 -5.69 11.73
C HIS A 136 12.00 -5.88 13.18
N PHE A 137 12.29 -7.03 13.80
CA PHE A 137 11.94 -7.24 15.20
C PHE A 137 12.76 -6.35 16.14
N TYR A 138 14.06 -6.15 15.89
CA TYR A 138 14.88 -5.22 16.66
C TYR A 138 14.37 -3.78 16.59
N TYR A 139 14.09 -3.31 15.38
CA TYR A 139 13.63 -1.94 15.16
C TYR A 139 12.26 -1.69 15.81
N HIS A 140 11.30 -2.60 15.59
CA HIS A 140 9.96 -2.45 16.13
C HIS A 140 9.88 -2.67 17.65
N ALA A 141 10.88 -3.32 18.27
CA ALA A 141 11.02 -3.30 19.72
C ALA A 141 11.21 -1.86 20.25
N GLY A 142 12.02 -1.04 19.57
CA GLY A 142 12.17 0.38 19.88
C GLY A 142 10.87 1.16 19.66
N MET A 143 10.14 0.87 18.58
CA MET A 143 8.84 1.51 18.32
C MET A 143 7.79 1.18 19.37
N ALA A 144 7.76 -0.06 19.88
CA ALA A 144 6.91 -0.41 21.00
C ALA A 144 7.25 0.41 22.25
N GLN A 145 8.54 0.54 22.57
CA GLN A 145 9.05 1.32 23.70
C GLN A 145 8.63 2.80 23.63
N LEU A 146 8.58 3.38 22.44
CA LEU A 146 8.33 4.80 22.19
C LEU A 146 6.85 5.15 21.94
N MET A 147 5.97 4.16 21.76
CA MET A 147 4.57 4.38 21.39
C MET A 147 3.84 5.37 22.31
N GLU A 148 4.05 5.29 23.62
CA GLU A 148 3.35 6.16 24.59
C GLU A 148 3.80 7.63 24.54
N SER A 149 5.07 7.90 24.20
CA SER A 149 5.59 9.28 24.10
C SER A 149 5.32 9.89 22.73
N GLU A 150 5.49 9.11 21.66
CA GLU A 150 5.41 9.62 20.28
C GLU A 150 4.00 9.54 19.70
N LEU A 151 3.18 8.60 20.17
CA LEU A 151 1.80 8.38 19.71
C LEU A 151 0.81 8.34 20.90
N PRO A 152 0.76 9.38 21.76
CA PRO A 152 -0.01 9.36 23.00
C PRO A 152 -1.52 9.21 22.79
N ASP A 153 -2.04 9.58 21.62
CA ASP A 153 -3.46 9.48 21.27
C ASP A 153 -3.83 8.20 20.51
N ALA A 154 -2.85 7.33 20.26
CA ALA A 154 -3.04 6.05 19.57
C ALA A 154 -3.31 4.91 20.57
N GLN A 155 -4.13 3.95 20.14
CA GLN A 155 -4.33 2.66 20.80
C GLN A 155 -4.33 1.54 19.75
N ALA A 156 -4.16 0.29 20.18
CA ALA A 156 -4.21 -0.86 19.28
C ALA A 156 -5.55 -0.94 18.54
N LEU A 157 -5.53 -1.52 17.34
CA LEU A 157 -6.75 -1.90 16.64
C LEU A 157 -7.43 -3.07 17.35
N GLY A 158 -6.65 -4.12 17.64
CA GLY A 158 -7.13 -5.34 18.27
C GLY A 158 -6.44 -6.57 17.69
N VAL A 159 -7.19 -7.43 17.00
CA VAL A 159 -6.70 -8.65 16.34
C VAL A 159 -6.46 -8.37 14.86
N CYS A 160 -5.28 -8.73 14.36
CA CYS A 160 -4.92 -8.62 12.96
C CYS A 160 -4.93 -10.01 12.28
N GLY A 161 -5.76 -10.18 11.26
CA GLY A 161 -5.66 -11.27 10.30
C GLY A 161 -4.61 -10.94 9.24
N GLN A 162 -3.64 -11.82 9.05
CA GLN A 162 -2.46 -11.55 8.21
C GLN A 162 -2.23 -12.70 7.23
N ILE A 163 -2.04 -12.38 5.96
CA ILE A 163 -1.87 -13.36 4.89
C ILE A 163 -0.69 -12.90 4.03
N ILE A 164 0.29 -13.79 3.86
CA ILE A 164 1.57 -13.47 3.21
C ILE A 164 1.86 -14.40 2.01
N PRO A 165 2.65 -13.92 1.03
CA PRO A 165 3.03 -14.71 -0.14
C PRO A 165 4.18 -15.66 0.18
N TRP A 166 4.63 -16.38 -0.84
CA TRP A 166 5.62 -17.45 -0.74
C TRP A 166 7.05 -17.03 -1.05
N ASN A 167 7.29 -15.83 -1.58
CA ASN A 167 8.60 -15.46 -2.14
C ASN A 167 9.65 -15.05 -1.10
N PHE A 168 9.23 -14.44 0.01
CA PHE A 168 10.10 -14.15 1.15
C PHE A 168 9.37 -14.55 2.45
N PRO A 169 9.15 -15.85 2.70
CA PRO A 169 8.23 -16.33 3.75
C PRO A 169 8.48 -15.72 5.13
N LEU A 170 9.70 -15.80 5.66
CA LEU A 170 10.01 -15.30 7.00
C LEU A 170 10.09 -13.77 7.04
N LEU A 171 10.65 -13.14 6.01
CA LEU A 171 10.75 -11.68 5.95
C LEU A 171 9.36 -11.03 5.86
N MET A 172 8.45 -11.58 5.05
CA MET A 172 7.05 -11.15 4.97
C MET A 172 6.33 -11.36 6.30
N LEU A 173 6.58 -12.47 6.99
CA LEU A 173 6.08 -12.68 8.35
C LEU A 173 6.58 -11.56 9.29
N ALA A 174 7.87 -11.20 9.22
CA ALA A 174 8.43 -10.14 10.06
C ALA A 174 7.80 -8.77 9.76
N TRP A 175 7.58 -8.43 8.48
CA TRP A 175 6.89 -7.19 8.07
C TRP A 175 5.48 -7.07 8.62
N LYS A 176 4.78 -8.19 8.81
CA LYS A 176 3.41 -8.22 9.34
C LYS A 176 3.37 -8.27 10.86
N ILE A 177 4.09 -9.21 11.48
CA ILE A 177 3.99 -9.49 12.92
C ILE A 177 4.67 -8.40 13.76
N ALA A 178 5.86 -7.94 13.36
CA ALA A 178 6.65 -7.00 14.18
C ALA A 178 5.91 -5.68 14.47
N PRO A 179 5.36 -4.94 13.47
CA PRO A 179 4.60 -3.71 13.75
C PRO A 179 3.27 -3.97 14.48
N ALA A 180 2.58 -5.08 14.17
CA ALA A 180 1.32 -5.42 14.83
C ALA A 180 1.53 -5.59 16.35
N LEU A 181 2.50 -6.42 16.75
CA LEU A 181 2.84 -6.67 18.14
C LEU A 181 3.36 -5.40 18.83
N ALA A 182 4.19 -4.60 18.15
CA ALA A 182 4.72 -3.35 18.70
C ALA A 182 3.61 -2.39 19.12
N MET A 183 2.57 -2.26 18.29
CA MET A 183 1.41 -1.40 18.54
C MET A 183 0.35 -2.02 19.46
N GLY A 184 0.62 -3.18 20.07
CA GLY A 184 -0.27 -3.80 21.05
C GLY A 184 -1.38 -4.68 20.46
N ASN A 185 -1.28 -5.03 19.19
CA ASN A 185 -2.19 -5.98 18.54
C ASN A 185 -1.75 -7.43 18.76
N THR A 186 -2.67 -8.36 18.58
CA THR A 186 -2.39 -9.81 18.46
C THR A 186 -2.67 -10.26 17.03
N VAL A 187 -2.12 -11.40 16.63
CA VAL A 187 -2.14 -11.82 15.22
C VAL A 187 -2.65 -13.24 15.02
N VAL A 188 -3.35 -13.42 13.89
CA VAL A 188 -3.61 -14.71 13.25
C VAL A 188 -3.02 -14.63 11.86
N LEU A 189 -1.89 -15.31 11.64
CA LEU A 189 -1.17 -15.27 10.37
C LEU A 189 -1.28 -16.61 9.63
N LYS A 190 -1.47 -16.53 8.32
CA LYS A 190 -1.40 -17.69 7.41
C LYS A 190 -0.24 -17.53 6.41
N PRO A 191 0.83 -18.33 6.50
CA PRO A 191 1.91 -18.37 5.51
C PRO A 191 1.41 -19.04 4.22
N ALA A 192 2.01 -18.74 3.08
CA ALA A 192 1.64 -19.36 1.81
C ALA A 192 1.75 -20.90 1.85
N GLU A 193 0.90 -21.57 1.07
CA GLU A 193 0.78 -23.04 1.07
C GLU A 193 2.11 -23.72 0.77
N TYR A 194 2.87 -23.20 -0.19
CA TYR A 194 4.12 -23.81 -0.64
C TYR A 194 5.29 -23.59 0.32
N THR A 195 5.20 -22.62 1.24
CA THR A 195 6.36 -22.14 2.02
C THR A 195 5.98 -21.81 3.46
N SER A 196 5.60 -22.82 4.23
CA SER A 196 5.05 -22.67 5.58
C SER A 196 6.03 -22.99 6.70
N LEU A 197 7.16 -23.62 6.42
CA LEU A 197 8.01 -24.24 7.45
C LEU A 197 8.71 -23.21 8.35
N THR A 198 9.22 -22.11 7.80
CA THR A 198 9.86 -21.07 8.62
C THR A 198 8.88 -20.28 9.47
N ALA A 199 7.61 -20.17 9.06
CA ALA A 199 6.55 -19.61 9.91
C ALA A 199 6.21 -20.55 11.09
N LEU A 200 6.29 -21.86 10.89
CA LEU A 200 6.12 -22.85 11.97
C LEU A 200 7.34 -22.86 12.90
N LEU A 201 8.56 -22.76 12.37
CA LEU A 201 9.76 -22.57 13.18
C LEU A 201 9.72 -21.24 13.96
N PHE A 202 9.18 -20.18 13.37
CA PHE A 202 8.93 -18.91 14.07
C PHE A 202 8.01 -19.12 15.28
N ALA A 203 6.94 -19.90 15.12
CA ALA A 203 6.01 -20.21 16.20
C ALA A 203 6.68 -21.00 17.35
N ASP A 204 7.60 -21.92 17.02
CA ASP A 204 8.40 -22.63 18.01
C ASP A 204 9.28 -21.67 18.82
N ILE A 205 9.98 -20.73 18.17
CA ILE A 205 10.78 -19.72 18.90
C ILE A 205 9.91 -18.71 19.69
N CYS A 206 8.65 -18.46 19.32
CA CYS A 206 7.74 -17.68 20.17
C CYS A 206 7.52 -18.35 21.53
N THR A 207 7.46 -19.69 21.55
CA THR A 207 7.40 -20.47 22.79
C THR A 207 8.68 -20.31 23.61
N GLN A 208 9.85 -20.37 22.96
CA GLN A 208 11.16 -20.16 23.61
C GLN A 208 11.33 -18.74 24.15
N ALA A 209 10.76 -17.73 23.47
CA ALA A 209 10.74 -16.34 23.92
C ALA A 209 9.83 -16.13 25.15
N GLY A 210 9.05 -17.14 25.54
CA GLY A 210 8.04 -17.04 26.58
C GLY A 210 6.90 -16.08 26.21
N LEU A 211 6.62 -15.93 24.92
CA LEU A 211 5.59 -15.01 24.43
C LEU A 211 4.23 -15.39 25.06
N PRO A 212 3.42 -14.44 25.53
CA PRO A 212 2.13 -14.76 26.12
C PRO A 212 1.23 -15.53 25.14
N LYS A 213 0.58 -16.58 25.64
CA LYS A 213 -0.31 -17.45 24.86
C LYS A 213 -1.36 -16.64 24.09
N GLY A 214 -1.54 -16.98 22.82
CA GLY A 214 -2.50 -16.35 21.92
C GLY A 214 -2.05 -15.02 21.31
N VAL A 215 -0.91 -14.44 21.69
CA VAL A 215 -0.43 -13.18 21.06
C VAL A 215 -0.08 -13.40 19.59
N VAL A 216 0.52 -14.55 19.27
CA VAL A 216 0.77 -15.03 17.91
C VAL A 216 0.06 -16.35 17.72
N ASN A 217 -0.68 -16.49 16.61
CA ASN A 217 -1.30 -17.73 16.17
C ASN A 217 -0.99 -17.91 14.69
N ILE A 218 -0.51 -19.10 14.30
CA ILE A 218 -0.16 -19.46 12.93
C ILE A 218 -1.05 -20.61 12.48
N VAL A 219 -1.80 -20.40 11.40
CA VAL A 219 -2.65 -21.44 10.77
C VAL A 219 -2.18 -21.67 9.34
N THR A 220 -2.16 -22.93 8.91
CA THR A 220 -1.68 -23.34 7.59
C THR A 220 -2.85 -23.75 6.71
N GLY A 221 -2.74 -23.52 5.41
CA GLY A 221 -3.81 -23.86 4.47
C GLY A 221 -3.59 -23.27 3.08
N ASP A 222 -4.54 -23.53 2.19
CA ASP A 222 -4.64 -22.92 0.85
C ASP A 222 -5.29 -21.51 0.90
N GLY A 223 -5.76 -21.02 -0.26
CA GLY A 223 -6.46 -19.74 -0.37
C GLY A 223 -7.79 -19.69 0.40
N ALA A 224 -8.48 -20.82 0.59
CA ALA A 224 -9.75 -20.84 1.32
C ALA A 224 -9.54 -20.50 2.80
N VAL A 225 -8.44 -20.93 3.42
CA VAL A 225 -8.09 -20.53 4.79
C VAL A 225 -7.80 -19.04 4.89
N GLY A 226 -7.16 -18.46 3.86
CA GLY A 226 -7.01 -17.01 3.76
C GLY A 226 -8.36 -16.30 3.75
N GLU A 227 -9.32 -16.79 2.97
CA GLU A 227 -10.69 -16.25 2.93
C GLU A 227 -11.42 -16.40 4.27
N MET A 228 -11.23 -17.52 4.99
CA MET A 228 -11.76 -17.69 6.35
C MET A 228 -11.23 -16.62 7.30
N ILE A 229 -9.92 -16.31 7.26
CA ILE A 229 -9.31 -15.26 8.08
C ILE A 229 -9.85 -13.88 7.70
N VAL A 230 -10.00 -13.60 6.40
CA VAL A 230 -10.55 -12.33 5.90
C VAL A 230 -11.96 -12.11 6.43
N ASN A 231 -12.78 -13.16 6.49
CA ASN A 231 -14.17 -13.11 6.95
C ASN A 231 -14.32 -13.24 8.48
N ALA A 232 -13.28 -13.61 9.21
CA ALA A 232 -13.34 -13.77 10.66
C ALA A 232 -13.50 -12.45 11.42
N ASP A 233 -13.82 -12.54 12.72
CA ASP A 233 -13.97 -11.39 13.63
C ASP A 233 -12.61 -10.82 14.06
N VAL A 234 -11.93 -10.18 13.11
CA VAL A 234 -10.66 -9.45 13.28
C VAL A 234 -10.86 -7.96 13.00
N ASP A 235 -10.00 -7.10 13.56
CA ASP A 235 -10.11 -5.63 13.40
C ASP A 235 -9.30 -5.11 12.20
N LYS A 236 -8.31 -5.90 11.76
CA LYS A 236 -7.46 -5.56 10.62
C LYS A 236 -7.20 -6.76 9.73
N ILE A 237 -7.18 -6.52 8.42
CA ILE A 237 -6.55 -7.39 7.42
C ILE A 237 -5.30 -6.72 6.88
N ALA A 238 -4.18 -7.45 6.88
CA ALA A 238 -2.96 -7.08 6.18
C ALA A 238 -2.60 -8.20 5.21
N PHE A 239 -2.62 -7.90 3.92
CA PHE A 239 -2.39 -8.88 2.85
C PHE A 239 -1.25 -8.44 1.95
N THR A 240 -0.39 -9.40 1.60
CA THR A 240 0.55 -9.26 0.50
C THR A 240 0.34 -10.40 -0.50
N GLY A 241 0.26 -10.07 -1.78
CA GLY A 241 0.06 -11.07 -2.85
C GLY A 241 -0.47 -10.46 -4.13
N SER A 242 -1.22 -11.23 -4.94
CA SER A 242 -1.65 -10.75 -6.25
C SER A 242 -2.75 -9.69 -6.17
N THR A 243 -2.76 -8.78 -7.15
CA THR A 243 -3.78 -7.73 -7.27
C THR A 243 -5.20 -8.29 -7.37
N SER A 244 -5.39 -9.41 -8.07
CA SER A 244 -6.70 -10.05 -8.22
C SER A 244 -7.26 -10.54 -6.87
N VAL A 245 -6.41 -11.09 -6.00
CA VAL A 245 -6.81 -11.47 -4.64
C VAL A 245 -7.03 -10.22 -3.78
N GLY A 246 -6.19 -9.19 -3.91
CA GLY A 246 -6.39 -7.90 -3.23
C GLY A 246 -7.77 -7.28 -3.50
N ARG A 247 -8.25 -7.33 -4.75
CA ARG A 247 -9.61 -6.88 -5.11
C ARG A 247 -10.69 -7.67 -4.38
N ARG A 248 -10.59 -9.00 -4.39
CA ARG A 248 -11.53 -9.89 -3.68
C ARG A 248 -11.54 -9.64 -2.17
N ILE A 249 -10.38 -9.36 -1.57
CA ILE A 249 -10.28 -9.01 -0.15
C ILE A 249 -10.97 -7.67 0.13
N ARG A 250 -10.75 -6.65 -0.72
CA ARG A 250 -11.43 -5.35 -0.57
C ARG A 250 -12.95 -5.51 -0.66
N GLU A 251 -13.44 -6.33 -1.59
CA GLU A 251 -14.87 -6.66 -1.71
C GLU A 251 -15.41 -7.39 -0.47
N ALA A 252 -14.71 -8.42 0.01
CA ALA A 252 -15.14 -9.24 1.14
C ALA A 252 -15.16 -8.49 2.49
N THR A 253 -14.30 -7.46 2.63
CA THR A 253 -14.19 -6.63 3.84
C THR A 253 -15.02 -5.34 3.77
N ALA A 254 -15.70 -5.08 2.66
CA ALA A 254 -16.47 -3.86 2.45
C ALA A 254 -17.58 -3.69 3.49
N GLY A 255 -17.62 -2.54 4.16
CA GLY A 255 -18.62 -2.20 5.18
C GLY A 255 -18.42 -2.89 6.53
N SER A 256 -17.37 -3.70 6.71
CA SER A 256 -17.17 -4.42 7.96
C SER A 256 -16.47 -3.57 9.05
N GLY A 257 -16.05 -2.35 8.73
CA GLY A 257 -15.25 -1.51 9.63
C GLY A 257 -13.81 -1.98 9.87
N LYS A 258 -13.34 -3.00 9.14
CA LYS A 258 -11.97 -3.52 9.26
C LYS A 258 -10.98 -2.52 8.68
N ALA A 259 -9.85 -2.32 9.37
CA ALA A 259 -8.70 -1.70 8.75
C ALA A 259 -8.11 -2.63 7.67
N LEU A 260 -7.63 -2.08 6.56
CA LEU A 260 -7.11 -2.86 5.44
C LEU A 260 -5.79 -2.27 4.94
N THR A 261 -4.79 -3.14 4.74
CA THR A 261 -3.55 -2.84 4.03
C THR A 261 -3.34 -3.90 2.97
N LEU A 262 -3.04 -3.47 1.74
CA LEU A 262 -2.82 -4.32 0.59
C LEU A 262 -1.48 -3.97 -0.04
N GLU A 263 -0.54 -4.90 -0.04
CA GLU A 263 0.72 -4.80 -0.80
C GLU A 263 0.64 -5.78 -1.97
N LEU A 264 0.50 -5.26 -3.19
CA LEU A 264 0.12 -6.06 -4.34
C LEU A 264 1.23 -6.13 -5.40
N GLY A 265 0.89 -6.61 -6.60
CA GLY A 265 1.86 -6.76 -7.68
C GLY A 265 2.52 -5.45 -8.11
N GLY A 266 3.67 -5.56 -8.75
CA GLY A 266 4.42 -4.42 -9.25
C GLY A 266 5.31 -4.78 -10.44
N LYS A 267 5.03 -4.22 -11.61
CA LYS A 267 5.94 -4.31 -12.77
C LYS A 267 6.98 -3.19 -12.74
N SER A 268 7.77 -3.18 -11.66
CA SER A 268 8.66 -2.08 -11.29
C SER A 268 9.68 -1.75 -12.40
N PRO A 269 9.76 -0.50 -12.89
CA PRO A 269 10.71 -0.12 -13.93
C PRO A 269 12.14 0.03 -13.41
N TYR A 270 13.09 -0.33 -14.27
CA TYR A 270 14.53 -0.15 -14.05
C TYR A 270 15.08 0.75 -15.13
N ILE A 271 15.38 2.01 -14.81
CA ILE A 271 15.70 3.06 -15.79
C ILE A 271 17.21 3.30 -15.80
N VAL A 272 17.83 3.17 -16.98
CA VAL A 272 19.28 3.37 -17.17
C VAL A 272 19.52 4.47 -18.19
N PHE A 273 20.08 5.59 -17.74
CA PHE A 273 20.43 6.75 -18.57
C PHE A 273 21.81 6.60 -19.23
N ASP A 274 22.07 7.38 -20.28
CA ASP A 274 23.32 7.33 -21.07
C ASP A 274 24.59 7.54 -20.23
N ASP A 275 24.49 8.29 -19.13
CA ASP A 275 25.57 8.63 -18.22
C ASP A 275 25.62 7.75 -16.97
N ALA A 276 24.83 6.67 -16.91
CA ALA A 276 24.89 5.71 -15.82
C ALA A 276 26.25 5.01 -15.75
N ASP A 277 26.66 4.63 -14.53
CA ASP A 277 27.61 3.54 -14.35
C ASP A 277 26.96 2.23 -14.83
N ILE A 278 27.27 1.85 -16.08
CA ILE A 278 26.69 0.68 -16.74
C ILE A 278 27.02 -0.62 -16.01
N ASP A 279 28.23 -0.74 -15.47
CA ASP A 279 28.66 -1.99 -14.85
C ASP A 279 27.93 -2.18 -13.51
N SER A 280 27.82 -1.11 -12.71
CA SER A 280 27.04 -1.14 -11.47
C SER A 280 25.53 -1.31 -11.73
N ALA A 281 24.97 -0.65 -12.75
CA ALA A 281 23.57 -0.82 -13.13
C ALA A 281 23.28 -2.24 -13.64
N MET A 282 24.23 -2.86 -14.33
CA MET A 282 24.10 -4.24 -14.77
C MET A 282 24.14 -5.21 -13.57
N GLU A 283 25.13 -5.11 -12.68
CA GLU A 283 25.21 -5.99 -11.50
C GLU A 283 24.00 -5.79 -10.58
N GLY A 284 23.56 -4.55 -10.37
CA GLY A 284 22.35 -4.27 -9.59
C GLY A 284 21.10 -4.89 -10.22
N LEU A 285 20.98 -4.87 -11.55
CA LEU A 285 19.87 -5.52 -12.25
C LEU A 285 19.93 -7.04 -12.12
N VAL A 286 21.13 -7.61 -12.17
CA VAL A 286 21.34 -9.03 -12.00
C VAL A 286 20.91 -9.49 -10.61
N ASP A 287 21.32 -8.75 -9.58
CA ASP A 287 20.92 -8.95 -8.19
C ASP A 287 19.45 -8.59 -7.91
N ALA A 288 18.76 -7.93 -8.84
CA ALA A 288 17.34 -7.62 -8.68
C ALA A 288 16.42 -8.68 -9.29
N ILE A 289 16.82 -9.24 -10.43
CA ILE A 289 16.03 -10.19 -11.20
C ILE A 289 16.41 -11.63 -10.90
N TRP A 290 17.68 -11.99 -10.80
CA TRP A 290 18.06 -13.40 -10.72
C TRP A 290 18.30 -13.89 -9.28
N PHE A 291 18.56 -12.95 -8.38
CA PHE A 291 18.72 -13.15 -6.93
C PHE A 291 17.67 -14.09 -6.32
N ASN A 292 16.38 -13.73 -6.37
CA ASN A 292 15.25 -14.60 -5.97
C ASN A 292 14.48 -15.14 -7.19
N GLN A 293 15.22 -15.48 -8.26
CA GLN A 293 14.67 -16.01 -9.52
C GLN A 293 13.50 -15.16 -10.07
N GLY A 294 13.54 -13.85 -9.83
CA GLY A 294 12.59 -12.84 -10.31
C GLY A 294 11.25 -12.82 -9.58
N GLN A 295 11.16 -13.55 -8.47
CA GLN A 295 9.96 -13.69 -7.65
C GLN A 295 9.92 -12.58 -6.60
N VAL A 296 10.20 -11.35 -7.03
CA VAL A 296 10.26 -10.16 -6.19
C VAL A 296 9.29 -9.14 -6.75
N CYS A 297 8.38 -8.63 -5.93
CA CYS A 297 7.39 -7.63 -6.35
C CYS A 297 8.04 -6.31 -6.86
N CYS A 298 9.31 -6.08 -6.55
CA CYS A 298 10.09 -4.91 -6.95
C CYS A 298 11.32 -5.23 -7.80
N ALA A 299 11.40 -6.41 -8.43
CA ALA A 299 12.59 -6.95 -9.12
C ALA A 299 13.26 -6.07 -10.20
N GLY A 300 12.67 -4.94 -10.61
CA GLY A 300 13.16 -4.17 -11.77
C GLY A 300 12.88 -4.88 -13.10
N SER A 301 11.83 -5.72 -13.15
CA SER A 301 11.57 -6.65 -14.27
C SER A 301 11.21 -6.00 -15.59
N ARG A 302 11.18 -4.67 -15.64
CA ARG A 302 10.90 -3.87 -16.83
C ARG A 302 12.03 -2.85 -17.04
N LEU A 303 13.04 -3.28 -17.79
CA LEU A 303 14.22 -2.49 -18.10
C LEU A 303 13.89 -1.43 -19.17
N LEU A 304 14.25 -0.19 -18.89
CA LEU A 304 14.19 0.94 -19.81
C LEU A 304 15.60 1.48 -19.95
N VAL A 305 16.20 1.37 -21.14
CA VAL A 305 17.57 1.83 -21.39
C VAL A 305 17.58 2.96 -22.41
N GLN A 306 18.37 4.00 -22.16
CA GLN A 306 18.49 5.10 -23.12
C GLN A 306 19.18 4.64 -24.40
N GLU A 307 18.68 5.10 -25.57
CA GLU A 307 19.07 4.57 -26.89
C GLU A 307 20.57 4.70 -27.18
N GLY A 308 21.27 5.69 -26.60
CA GLY A 308 22.69 5.91 -26.82
C GLY A 308 23.60 4.82 -26.23
N ILE A 309 23.13 4.07 -25.23
CA ILE A 309 23.88 2.99 -24.58
C ILE A 309 23.21 1.62 -24.68
N ALA A 310 22.02 1.52 -25.26
CA ALA A 310 21.20 0.31 -25.26
C ALA A 310 21.94 -0.92 -25.80
N ASP A 311 22.57 -0.85 -26.96
CA ASP A 311 23.27 -2.00 -27.56
C ASP A 311 24.40 -2.52 -26.66
N ARG A 312 25.24 -1.60 -26.17
CA ARG A 312 26.35 -1.90 -25.25
C ARG A 312 25.86 -2.49 -23.94
N PHE A 313 24.76 -1.96 -23.39
CA PHE A 313 24.16 -2.45 -22.16
C PHE A 313 23.63 -3.88 -22.33
N HIS A 314 22.85 -4.14 -23.38
CA HIS A 314 22.30 -5.47 -23.61
C HIS A 314 23.37 -6.51 -23.96
N GLU A 315 24.45 -6.13 -24.66
CA GLU A 315 25.59 -7.01 -24.91
C GLU A 315 26.27 -7.45 -23.60
N LYS A 316 26.62 -6.48 -22.75
CA LYS A 316 27.21 -6.76 -21.42
C LYS A 316 26.26 -7.59 -20.56
N LEU A 317 24.97 -7.24 -20.54
CA LEU A 317 23.96 -7.95 -19.77
C LEU A 317 23.85 -9.42 -20.19
N ARG A 318 23.78 -9.73 -21.50
CA ARG A 318 23.76 -11.12 -21.98
C ARG A 318 25.00 -11.89 -21.55
N ALA A 319 26.19 -11.29 -21.73
CA ALA A 319 27.44 -11.90 -21.31
C ALA A 319 27.48 -12.17 -19.80
N ARG A 320 26.93 -11.26 -18.98
CA ARG A 320 26.84 -11.42 -17.53
C ARG A 320 25.80 -12.45 -17.11
N MET A 321 24.67 -12.54 -17.82
CA MET A 321 23.66 -13.58 -17.60
C MET A 321 24.25 -14.97 -17.82
N ASP A 322 25.11 -15.14 -18.83
CA ASP A 322 25.75 -16.42 -19.15
C ASP A 322 26.76 -16.88 -18.08
N THR A 323 27.14 -16.03 -17.12
CA THR A 323 28.00 -16.40 -15.98
C THR A 323 27.22 -16.78 -14.72
N LEU A 324 25.88 -16.67 -14.72
CA LEU A 324 25.06 -17.03 -13.57
C LEU A 324 25.02 -18.54 -13.38
N ARG A 325 25.30 -18.98 -12.15
CA ARG A 325 25.27 -20.41 -11.78
C ARG A 325 23.87 -20.80 -11.32
N ILE A 326 23.32 -21.80 -11.98
CA ILE A 326 22.01 -22.39 -11.67
C ILE A 326 22.24 -23.78 -11.08
N GLY A 327 21.56 -24.09 -9.99
CA GLY A 327 21.74 -25.41 -9.37
C GLY A 327 21.16 -25.52 -7.98
N ASP A 328 21.69 -26.46 -7.21
CA ASP A 328 21.24 -26.76 -5.85
C ASP A 328 21.22 -25.49 -4.98
N PRO A 329 20.04 -25.05 -4.48
CA PRO A 329 19.93 -23.85 -3.68
C PRO A 329 20.76 -23.88 -2.39
N LEU A 330 21.16 -25.07 -1.89
CA LEU A 330 22.02 -25.18 -0.71
C LEU A 330 23.50 -24.95 -1.02
N ASP A 331 23.93 -24.96 -2.28
CA ASP A 331 25.28 -24.59 -2.64
C ASP A 331 25.43 -23.05 -2.59
N LYS A 332 26.37 -22.60 -1.75
CA LYS A 332 26.69 -21.18 -1.53
C LYS A 332 27.15 -20.47 -2.81
N CYS A 333 27.61 -21.24 -3.78
CA CYS A 333 28.02 -20.75 -5.09
C CYS A 333 26.85 -20.55 -6.06
N ILE A 334 25.63 -21.01 -5.79
CA ILE A 334 24.53 -20.82 -6.74
C ILE A 334 23.99 -19.39 -6.70
N ASP A 335 23.66 -18.88 -7.88
CA ASP A 335 23.10 -17.54 -8.10
C ASP A 335 21.59 -17.60 -8.38
N VAL A 336 21.12 -18.70 -9.00
CA VAL A 336 19.71 -18.91 -9.38
C VAL A 336 19.26 -20.28 -8.88
N GLY A 337 18.35 -20.27 -7.90
CA GLY A 337 17.77 -21.47 -7.32
C GLY A 337 16.62 -22.09 -8.13
N ALA A 338 15.82 -22.90 -7.46
CA ALA A 338 14.62 -23.49 -8.03
C ALA A 338 13.41 -22.56 -7.85
N VAL A 339 12.60 -22.41 -8.89
CA VAL A 339 11.27 -21.79 -8.82
C VAL A 339 10.43 -22.55 -7.80
N VAL A 340 9.69 -21.80 -6.97
CA VAL A 340 9.01 -22.31 -5.76
C VAL A 340 8.14 -23.56 -5.93
N ASP A 341 7.52 -23.76 -7.10
CA ASP A 341 6.57 -24.85 -7.33
C ASP A 341 6.42 -25.14 -8.85
N PRO A 342 6.12 -26.40 -9.26
CA PRO A 342 5.84 -26.73 -10.66
C PRO A 342 4.76 -25.88 -11.33
N ILE A 343 3.73 -25.43 -10.59
CA ILE A 343 2.66 -24.57 -11.11
C ILE A 343 3.24 -23.20 -11.53
N GLN A 344 4.13 -22.64 -10.72
CA GLN A 344 4.78 -21.37 -11.04
C GLN A 344 5.74 -21.52 -12.22
N LEU A 345 6.50 -22.61 -12.28
CA LEU A 345 7.35 -22.93 -13.43
C LEU A 345 6.55 -23.01 -14.74
N GLN A 346 5.38 -23.66 -14.70
CA GLN A 346 4.50 -23.78 -15.86
C GLN A 346 3.89 -22.42 -16.26
N THR A 347 3.58 -21.57 -15.29
CA THR A 347 3.08 -20.21 -15.53
C THR A 347 4.14 -19.37 -16.27
N ILE A 348 5.39 -19.39 -15.79
CA ILE A 348 6.51 -18.69 -16.43
C ILE A 348 6.72 -19.19 -17.86
N LYS A 349 6.79 -20.52 -18.04
CA LYS A 349 6.91 -21.16 -19.37
C LYS A 349 5.81 -20.69 -20.32
N GLY A 350 4.55 -20.80 -19.88
CA GLY A 350 3.40 -20.43 -20.70
C GLY A 350 3.42 -18.96 -21.14
N MET A 351 3.82 -18.04 -20.24
CA MET A 351 3.93 -16.62 -20.60
C MET A 351 5.03 -16.36 -21.64
N VAL A 352 6.22 -16.94 -21.44
CA VAL A 352 7.36 -16.76 -22.37
C VAL A 352 7.10 -17.42 -23.72
N GLU A 353 6.55 -18.63 -23.74
CA GLU A 353 6.23 -19.37 -24.98
C GLU A 353 5.08 -18.71 -25.77
N SER A 354 4.16 -18.01 -25.10
CA SER A 354 3.07 -17.28 -25.75
C SER A 354 3.53 -16.00 -26.47
N ASN A 355 4.73 -15.50 -26.15
CA ASN A 355 5.25 -14.27 -26.73
C ASN A 355 5.86 -14.54 -28.11
N THR A 356 5.51 -13.69 -29.09
CA THR A 356 5.93 -13.82 -30.49
C THR A 356 6.73 -12.63 -31.00
N VAL A 357 6.96 -11.63 -30.15
CA VAL A 357 7.65 -10.38 -30.49
C VAL A 357 8.89 -10.17 -29.61
N GLY A 358 9.78 -9.28 -30.05
CA GLY A 358 11.05 -9.05 -29.38
C GLY A 358 12.09 -10.14 -29.64
N HIS A 359 13.20 -10.09 -28.90
CA HIS A 359 14.34 -10.99 -29.04
C HIS A 359 14.61 -11.66 -27.70
N VAL A 360 14.46 -12.99 -27.67
CA VAL A 360 14.65 -13.81 -26.47
C VAL A 360 16.10 -14.27 -26.42
N HIS A 361 16.79 -13.95 -25.32
CA HIS A 361 18.06 -14.53 -24.92
C HIS A 361 17.85 -15.32 -23.64
N GLN A 362 18.19 -16.61 -23.65
CA GLN A 362 18.28 -17.42 -22.44
C GLN A 362 19.74 -17.70 -22.17
N ALA A 363 20.14 -17.62 -20.89
CA ALA A 363 21.52 -17.86 -20.51
C ALA A 363 21.99 -19.25 -20.98
N ALA A 364 23.22 -19.32 -21.48
CA ALA A 364 23.84 -20.57 -21.91
C ALA A 364 24.29 -21.39 -20.68
N CYS A 365 23.35 -22.06 -20.02
CA CYS A 365 23.58 -22.81 -18.79
C CYS A 365 22.99 -24.23 -18.85
N GLU A 366 23.65 -25.18 -18.21
CA GLU A 366 23.06 -26.50 -17.96
C GLU A 366 22.04 -26.39 -16.82
N LEU A 367 20.82 -26.85 -17.07
CA LEU A 367 19.79 -26.94 -16.05
C LEU A 367 19.84 -28.32 -15.38
N PRO A 368 19.70 -28.41 -14.05
CA PRO A 368 19.55 -29.70 -13.39
C PRO A 368 18.39 -30.51 -13.97
N GLU A 369 18.57 -31.83 -14.10
CA GLU A 369 17.57 -32.74 -14.70
C GLU A 369 16.26 -32.82 -13.91
N ASN A 370 16.34 -32.67 -12.59
CA ASN A 370 15.22 -32.75 -11.66
C ASN A 370 15.01 -31.40 -10.94
N GLY A 371 13.80 -31.17 -10.43
CA GLY A 371 13.45 -29.93 -9.73
C GLY A 371 12.89 -28.83 -10.65
N CYS A 372 12.62 -27.67 -10.07
CA CYS A 372 11.89 -26.59 -10.71
C CYS A 372 12.82 -25.49 -11.25
N TYR A 373 13.73 -25.78 -12.17
CA TYR A 373 14.67 -24.78 -12.69
C TYR A 373 14.16 -24.10 -13.97
N TYR A 374 14.39 -22.78 -14.09
CA TYR A 374 14.13 -22.00 -15.30
C TYR A 374 15.33 -21.08 -15.59
N PRO A 375 15.80 -20.99 -16.85
CA PRO A 375 16.99 -20.23 -17.17
C PRO A 375 16.74 -18.71 -17.07
N PRO A 376 17.74 -17.92 -16.65
CA PRO A 376 17.75 -16.48 -16.83
C PRO A 376 17.38 -16.09 -18.25
N THR A 377 16.30 -15.32 -18.38
CA THR A 377 15.73 -14.96 -19.68
C THR A 377 15.63 -13.45 -19.83
N LEU A 378 16.09 -12.91 -20.96
CA LEU A 378 15.92 -11.52 -21.37
C LEU A 378 15.09 -11.50 -22.65
N ILE A 379 14.01 -10.72 -22.65
CA ILE A 379 13.19 -10.45 -23.84
C ILE A 379 13.34 -8.97 -24.17
N SER A 380 14.03 -8.67 -25.26
CA SER A 380 14.39 -7.30 -25.65
C SER A 380 13.62 -6.81 -26.87
N GLY A 381 13.57 -5.49 -27.05
CA GLY A 381 12.86 -4.87 -28.18
C GLY A 381 11.35 -4.93 -28.05
N LEU A 382 10.82 -4.89 -26.82
CA LEU A 382 9.37 -4.80 -26.59
C LEU A 382 8.90 -3.34 -26.55
N GLU A 383 7.68 -3.11 -27.01
CA GLU A 383 6.96 -1.85 -26.81
C GLU A 383 6.30 -1.84 -25.43
N THR A 384 6.14 -0.68 -24.78
CA THR A 384 5.56 -0.65 -23.42
C THR A 384 4.10 -1.11 -23.36
N SER A 385 3.36 -1.08 -24.46
CA SER A 385 2.01 -1.61 -24.55
C SER A 385 1.95 -3.14 -24.66
N ASP A 386 3.09 -3.81 -24.82
CA ASP A 386 3.16 -5.27 -24.88
C ASP A 386 2.67 -5.90 -23.56
N PRO A 387 1.90 -7.01 -23.60
CA PRO A 387 1.45 -7.69 -22.40
C PRO A 387 2.56 -8.03 -21.41
N LEU A 388 3.76 -8.43 -21.86
CA LEU A 388 4.87 -8.74 -20.95
C LEU A 388 5.51 -7.50 -20.31
N MET A 389 5.29 -6.31 -20.87
CA MET A 389 5.66 -5.03 -20.26
C MET A 389 4.61 -4.52 -19.25
N GLN A 390 3.40 -5.12 -19.23
CA GLN A 390 2.28 -4.72 -18.39
C GLN A 390 1.96 -5.73 -17.27
N GLU A 391 2.09 -7.02 -17.56
CA GLU A 391 1.75 -8.14 -16.68
C GLU A 391 2.97 -8.68 -15.94
N GLU A 392 2.76 -9.11 -14.69
CA GLU A 392 3.81 -9.69 -13.86
C GLU A 392 4.09 -11.15 -14.29
N ILE A 393 5.33 -11.44 -14.68
CA ILE A 393 5.77 -12.80 -15.03
C ILE A 393 6.12 -13.61 -13.78
N PHE A 394 6.69 -12.93 -12.76
CA PHE A 394 7.07 -13.50 -11.47
C PHE A 394 7.97 -14.75 -11.59
N GLY A 395 9.05 -14.59 -12.34
CA GLY A 395 10.06 -15.60 -12.66
C GLY A 395 11.33 -14.92 -13.17
N PRO A 396 12.41 -15.65 -13.49
CA PRO A 396 13.72 -15.08 -13.78
C PRO A 396 13.79 -14.51 -15.22
N VAL A 397 12.80 -13.68 -15.56
CA VAL A 397 12.53 -13.12 -16.88
C VAL A 397 12.53 -11.60 -16.79
N LEU A 398 13.43 -10.99 -17.54
CA LEU A 398 13.54 -9.56 -17.73
C LEU A 398 12.95 -9.19 -19.09
N VAL A 399 12.11 -8.15 -19.13
CA VAL A 399 11.70 -7.52 -20.38
C VAL A 399 12.35 -6.16 -20.52
N SER A 400 12.68 -5.75 -21.75
CA SER A 400 13.35 -4.47 -21.99
C SER A 400 12.78 -3.70 -23.17
N SER A 401 12.82 -2.38 -23.02
CA SER A 401 12.52 -1.39 -24.05
C SER A 401 13.54 -0.25 -23.98
N THR A 402 13.50 0.64 -24.97
CA THR A 402 14.39 1.81 -25.03
C THR A 402 13.63 3.11 -24.87
N PHE A 403 14.34 4.18 -24.58
CA PHE A 403 13.81 5.55 -24.61
C PHE A 403 14.88 6.51 -25.13
N ARG A 404 14.45 7.69 -25.60
CA ARG A 404 15.35 8.73 -26.15
C ARG A 404 15.61 9.84 -25.14
N THR A 405 14.57 10.24 -24.41
CA THR A 405 14.65 11.40 -23.51
C THR A 405 14.24 11.05 -22.08
N PRO A 406 14.70 11.81 -21.07
CA PRO A 406 14.24 11.59 -19.69
C PRO A 406 12.74 11.76 -19.48
N ALA A 407 12.09 12.64 -20.26
CA ALA A 407 10.64 12.80 -20.20
C ALA A 407 9.91 11.55 -20.73
N GLU A 408 10.42 10.97 -21.82
CA GLU A 408 9.90 9.70 -22.36
C GLU A 408 10.13 8.54 -21.39
N ALA A 409 11.29 8.46 -20.73
CA ALA A 409 11.54 7.45 -19.69
C ALA A 409 10.47 7.48 -18.59
N VAL A 410 10.08 8.68 -18.12
CA VAL A 410 9.01 8.86 -17.13
C VAL A 410 7.66 8.42 -17.67
N GLU A 411 7.33 8.77 -18.92
CA GLU A 411 6.08 8.37 -19.57
C GLU A 411 5.97 6.84 -19.66
N LEU A 412 7.00 6.18 -20.20
CA LEU A 412 7.09 4.73 -20.34
C LEU A 412 7.08 4.03 -18.97
N ALA A 413 7.80 4.56 -17.98
CA ALA A 413 7.83 4.05 -16.62
C ALA A 413 6.45 4.12 -15.94
N ASN A 414 5.71 5.20 -16.16
CA ASN A 414 4.40 5.39 -15.54
C ASN A 414 3.23 4.76 -16.32
N ASN A 415 3.49 4.28 -17.54
CA ASN A 415 2.52 3.59 -18.39
C ASN A 415 2.28 2.15 -17.90
N THR A 416 1.64 2.04 -16.74
CA THR A 416 1.21 0.78 -16.12
C THR A 416 0.13 1.08 -15.09
N ARG A 417 -0.71 0.10 -14.79
CA ARG A 417 -1.70 0.18 -13.68
C ARG A 417 -1.05 0.13 -12.30
N TYR A 418 0.21 -0.28 -12.23
CA TYR A 418 0.97 -0.43 -10.98
C TYR A 418 1.68 0.87 -10.55
N GLY A 419 2.24 0.83 -9.34
CA GLY A 419 3.07 1.88 -8.76
C GLY A 419 3.69 1.45 -7.44
N LEU A 420 4.56 0.43 -7.46
CA LEU A 420 5.17 -0.12 -6.25
C LEU A 420 6.57 0.46 -6.00
N ALA A 421 7.54 0.04 -6.80
CA ALA A 421 8.92 0.52 -6.73
C ALA A 421 9.43 0.94 -8.11
N ALA A 422 10.53 1.68 -8.14
CA ALA A 422 11.26 2.03 -9.36
C ALA A 422 12.75 2.24 -9.07
N THR A 423 13.57 2.06 -10.10
CA THR A 423 15.01 2.24 -10.01
C THR A 423 15.50 3.22 -11.08
N VAL A 424 16.43 4.11 -10.72
CA VAL A 424 17.01 5.12 -11.60
C VAL A 424 18.53 5.05 -11.53
N TRP A 425 19.19 4.89 -12.68
CA TRP A 425 20.65 4.89 -12.81
C TRP A 425 21.13 6.05 -13.67
N THR A 426 21.93 6.92 -13.07
CA THR A 426 22.60 8.07 -13.70
C THR A 426 23.68 8.60 -12.75
N GLU A 427 24.83 8.98 -13.27
CA GLU A 427 25.88 9.65 -12.47
C GLU A 427 25.58 11.14 -12.25
N ASN A 428 24.54 11.68 -12.89
CA ASN A 428 24.15 13.08 -12.75
C ASN A 428 23.14 13.29 -11.61
N VAL A 429 23.59 13.99 -10.57
CA VAL A 429 22.77 14.34 -9.41
C VAL A 429 21.47 15.06 -9.75
N ASN A 430 21.48 15.96 -10.75
CA ASN A 430 20.28 16.70 -11.14
C ASN A 430 19.28 15.77 -11.82
N LEU A 431 19.76 14.90 -12.72
CA LEU A 431 18.90 13.97 -13.44
C LEU A 431 18.25 12.95 -12.49
N ALA A 432 19.02 12.37 -11.57
CA ALA A 432 18.51 11.45 -10.57
C ALA A 432 17.39 12.07 -9.73
N LEU A 433 17.65 13.24 -9.16
CA LEU A 433 16.72 13.91 -8.24
C LEU A 433 15.55 14.61 -8.96
N ASP A 434 15.67 14.88 -10.26
CA ASP A 434 14.56 15.37 -11.10
C ASP A 434 13.62 14.23 -11.53
N ILE A 435 14.16 13.04 -11.81
CA ILE A 435 13.37 11.90 -12.29
C ILE A 435 12.65 11.17 -11.16
N ALA A 436 13.32 10.92 -10.03
CA ALA A 436 12.74 10.20 -8.90
C ALA A 436 11.33 10.68 -8.46
N PRO A 437 11.06 12.00 -8.27
CA PRO A 437 9.73 12.46 -7.89
C PRO A 437 8.68 12.33 -9.01
N LYS A 438 9.09 12.19 -10.28
CA LYS A 438 8.16 12.07 -11.42
C LYS A 438 7.64 10.65 -11.62
N LEU A 439 8.29 9.66 -11.01
CA LEU A 439 7.88 8.26 -11.09
C LEU A 439 6.71 7.99 -10.14
N VAL A 440 5.69 7.31 -10.64
CA VAL A 440 4.53 6.89 -9.84
C VAL A 440 4.87 5.56 -9.16
N ALA A 441 5.48 5.66 -7.99
CA ALA A 441 5.90 4.54 -7.15
C ALA A 441 5.89 4.97 -5.67
N GLY A 442 5.76 4.02 -4.75
CA GLY A 442 5.95 4.28 -3.32
C GLY A 442 7.41 4.20 -2.88
N VAL A 443 8.28 3.58 -3.69
CA VAL A 443 9.74 3.54 -3.45
C VAL A 443 10.50 3.84 -4.73
N VAL A 444 11.54 4.67 -4.64
CA VAL A 444 12.49 4.91 -5.73
C VAL A 444 13.91 4.75 -5.22
N TRP A 445 14.72 3.94 -5.90
CA TRP A 445 16.14 3.80 -5.60
C TRP A 445 16.98 4.50 -6.67
N VAL A 446 17.90 5.36 -6.24
CA VAL A 446 18.89 6.03 -7.10
C VAL A 446 20.22 5.28 -7.01
N ASN A 447 20.73 4.83 -8.15
CA ASN A 447 21.99 4.07 -8.31
C ASN A 447 22.08 2.86 -7.36
N ALA A 448 20.93 2.25 -7.07
CA ALA A 448 20.76 1.04 -6.27
C ALA A 448 19.39 0.43 -6.58
N THR A 449 19.09 -0.73 -6.04
CA THR A 449 17.77 -1.38 -6.17
C THR A 449 17.57 -2.35 -5.02
N ASN A 450 16.32 -2.70 -4.71
CA ASN A 450 15.99 -3.69 -3.66
C ASN A 450 16.63 -3.39 -2.29
N LEU A 451 16.81 -2.11 -1.95
CA LEU A 451 17.25 -1.73 -0.61
C LEU A 451 16.04 -1.70 0.33
N PHE A 452 16.18 -2.40 1.45
CA PHE A 452 15.18 -2.47 2.51
C PHE A 452 15.81 -2.18 3.87
N ASP A 453 15.08 -1.46 4.72
CA ASP A 453 15.37 -1.37 6.14
C ASP A 453 14.06 -1.25 6.91
N ALA A 454 14.07 -1.69 8.17
CA ALA A 454 12.91 -1.57 9.04
C ALA A 454 12.44 -0.13 9.28
N ALA A 455 13.32 0.86 9.12
CA ALA A 455 12.99 2.28 9.26
C ALA A 455 12.34 2.89 8.01
N ALA A 456 12.54 2.31 6.83
CA ALA A 456 12.07 2.88 5.58
C ALA A 456 10.77 2.18 5.15
N GLY A 457 9.66 2.93 5.15
CA GLY A 457 8.35 2.39 4.75
C GLY A 457 8.32 1.93 3.29
N PHE A 458 7.82 0.72 3.05
CA PHE A 458 7.57 0.18 1.71
C PHE A 458 6.06 0.10 1.45
N GLY A 459 5.62 0.43 0.23
CA GLY A 459 4.28 0.05 -0.20
C GLY A 459 3.79 0.75 -1.46
N GLY A 460 2.66 0.28 -2.01
CA GLY A 460 2.19 0.68 -3.34
C GLY A 460 1.29 1.92 -3.41
N VAL A 461 1.09 2.40 -4.64
CA VAL A 461 -0.01 3.26 -5.09
C VAL A 461 -0.70 2.62 -6.31
N ARG A 462 -1.85 3.17 -6.74
CA ARG A 462 -2.68 2.61 -7.83
C ARG A 462 -3.07 1.15 -7.53
N GLU A 463 -2.93 0.24 -8.49
CA GLU A 463 -3.28 -1.17 -8.32
C GLU A 463 -2.19 -2.01 -7.64
N SER A 464 -1.08 -1.39 -7.23
CA SER A 464 -0.11 -2.00 -6.31
C SER A 464 -0.59 -1.97 -4.85
N GLY A 465 -1.77 -1.39 -4.59
CA GLY A 465 -2.41 -1.40 -3.29
C GLY A 465 -2.23 -0.11 -2.50
N PHE A 466 -2.34 -0.19 -1.18
CA PHE A 466 -2.29 0.95 -0.28
C PHE A 466 -1.94 0.54 1.16
N GLY A 467 -1.38 1.50 1.89
CA GLY A 467 -0.72 1.29 3.17
C GLY A 467 0.80 1.31 3.01
N ARG A 468 1.52 1.28 4.14
CA ARG A 468 2.98 1.18 4.16
C ARG A 468 3.39 0.21 5.25
N GLU A 469 4.48 -0.49 5.04
CA GLU A 469 5.09 -1.44 5.98
C GLU A 469 6.52 -1.00 6.30
N GLY A 470 6.85 -0.89 7.59
CA GLY A 470 8.10 -0.30 8.05
C GLY A 470 8.00 1.19 8.39
N GLY A 471 8.99 1.68 9.13
CA GLY A 471 9.06 3.07 9.59
C GLY A 471 7.96 3.47 10.57
N TRP A 472 7.92 4.76 10.89
CA TRP A 472 6.81 5.36 11.65
C TRP A 472 5.52 5.38 10.83
N GLU A 473 5.66 5.46 9.52
CA GLU A 473 4.58 5.54 8.54
C GLU A 473 3.70 4.28 8.56
N GLY A 474 4.31 3.10 8.73
CA GLY A 474 3.57 1.84 8.81
C GLY A 474 2.81 1.62 10.13
N LEU A 475 3.21 2.29 11.22
CA LEU A 475 2.58 2.09 12.54
C LEU A 475 1.15 2.64 12.60
N ALA A 476 0.87 3.70 11.85
CA ALA A 476 -0.47 4.28 11.80
C ALA A 476 -1.52 3.29 11.23
N ALA A 477 -1.10 2.34 10.39
CA ALA A 477 -1.98 1.31 9.86
C ALA A 477 -2.36 0.23 10.90
N TYR A 478 -1.71 0.22 12.06
CA TYR A 478 -1.89 -0.73 13.17
C TYR A 478 -2.46 -0.09 14.44
N THR A 479 -2.91 1.17 14.35
CA THR A 479 -3.46 1.91 15.48
C THR A 479 -4.76 2.62 15.09
N ARG A 480 -5.51 3.03 16.11
CA ARG A 480 -6.67 3.91 15.98
C ARG A 480 -6.64 4.99 17.05
N PRO A 481 -7.37 6.10 16.88
CA PRO A 481 -7.51 7.09 17.94
C PRO A 481 -8.10 6.48 19.21
N LYS A 482 -7.67 7.00 20.37
CA LYS A 482 -8.30 6.71 21.67
C LYS A 482 -9.74 7.21 21.71
N GLY A 483 -10.59 6.49 22.43
CA GLY A 483 -11.99 6.86 22.66
C GLY A 483 -12.99 5.91 22.02
N LYS A 484 -14.28 6.20 22.22
CA LYS A 484 -15.39 5.42 21.66
C LYS A 484 -16.03 6.21 20.53
N ALA A 485 -16.18 5.57 19.37
CA ALA A 485 -16.93 6.13 18.26
C ALA A 485 -18.42 6.28 18.65
N LYS A 486 -19.03 7.39 18.24
CA LYS A 486 -20.48 7.60 18.41
C LYS A 486 -21.22 7.03 17.19
N PRO A 487 -22.43 6.47 17.34
CA PRO A 487 -23.23 6.05 16.20
C PRO A 487 -23.55 7.23 15.28
N LEU A 488 -23.56 6.98 13.97
CA LEU A 488 -24.00 7.95 12.96
C LEU A 488 -25.49 8.23 13.14
N ALA A 489 -25.87 9.52 13.12
CA ALA A 489 -27.26 9.94 13.14
C ALA A 489 -27.62 10.51 11.78
N LYS A 490 -28.68 9.97 11.16
CA LYS A 490 -29.20 10.47 9.89
C LYS A 490 -29.71 11.91 10.06
N VAL A 491 -29.34 12.78 9.12
CA VAL A 491 -29.81 14.15 9.06
C VAL A 491 -30.84 14.25 7.94
N GLU A 492 -32.04 14.73 8.27
CA GLU A 492 -33.11 14.89 7.28
C GLU A 492 -33.28 16.35 6.88
N ALA A 493 -33.58 16.56 5.59
CA ALA A 493 -33.91 17.89 5.09
C ALA A 493 -35.23 18.36 5.71
N THR A 494 -35.34 19.66 5.96
CA THR A 494 -36.64 20.26 6.28
C THR A 494 -37.59 20.05 5.10
N MET A 495 -38.80 19.54 5.35
CA MET A 495 -39.84 19.38 4.34
C MET A 495 -40.71 20.63 4.28
N GLY A 496 -41.07 21.07 3.07
CA GLY A 496 -42.02 22.17 2.87
C GLY A 496 -43.46 21.68 2.75
N GLU A 497 -44.40 22.61 2.95
CA GLU A 497 -45.82 22.42 2.66
C GLU A 497 -46.22 23.21 1.41
N GLY A 498 -46.92 22.56 0.46
CA GLY A 498 -47.42 23.19 -0.77
C GLY A 498 -46.47 23.10 -1.98
N ALA A 499 -46.90 23.67 -3.12
CA ALA A 499 -46.07 23.71 -4.33
C ALA A 499 -44.93 24.73 -4.15
N PRO A 500 -43.68 24.40 -4.50
CA PRO A 500 -42.56 25.33 -4.43
C PRO A 500 -42.73 26.40 -5.52
N VAL A 501 -43.43 27.48 -5.22
CA VAL A 501 -43.57 28.64 -6.12
C VAL A 501 -42.60 29.71 -5.65
N ASP A 502 -41.61 30.00 -6.48
CA ASP A 502 -40.65 31.07 -6.25
C ASP A 502 -40.83 32.16 -7.34
N PRO A 503 -41.22 33.39 -6.98
CA PRO A 503 -41.38 34.47 -7.97
C PRO A 503 -40.03 34.99 -8.51
N ILE A 504 -38.90 34.59 -7.91
CA ILE A 504 -37.55 34.99 -8.28
C ILE A 504 -36.73 33.73 -8.54
N ASP A 505 -35.86 33.73 -9.56
CA ASP A 505 -34.94 32.62 -9.79
C ASP A 505 -33.86 32.55 -8.71
N ARG A 506 -34.06 31.66 -7.73
CA ARG A 506 -33.08 31.31 -6.69
C ARG A 506 -32.55 29.89 -6.89
N THR A 507 -32.32 29.49 -8.14
CA THR A 507 -31.81 28.16 -8.49
C THR A 507 -30.28 28.16 -8.56
N ALA A 508 -29.65 27.58 -7.55
CA ALA A 508 -28.21 27.37 -7.53
C ALA A 508 -27.79 26.30 -8.55
N LYS A 509 -26.56 26.45 -9.04
CA LYS A 509 -25.90 25.57 -10.03
C LYS A 509 -24.90 24.64 -9.33
N MET A 510 -24.10 23.90 -10.10
CA MET A 510 -22.87 23.25 -9.64
C MET A 510 -21.67 24.18 -9.81
N TYR A 511 -20.52 23.86 -9.22
CA TYR A 511 -19.24 24.52 -9.49
C TYR A 511 -18.24 23.52 -10.06
N VAL A 512 -17.93 23.62 -11.34
CA VAL A 512 -17.08 22.64 -12.06
C VAL A 512 -16.10 23.38 -12.96
N GLY A 513 -14.81 23.11 -12.80
CA GLY A 513 -13.77 23.69 -13.65
C GLY A 513 -13.67 25.21 -13.54
N GLY A 514 -13.82 25.76 -12.34
CA GLY A 514 -13.67 27.21 -12.10
C GLY A 514 -14.85 28.07 -12.54
N LYS A 515 -16.02 27.48 -12.77
CA LYS A 515 -17.23 28.20 -13.16
C LYS A 515 -18.49 27.47 -12.68
N GLN A 516 -19.59 28.22 -12.61
CA GLN A 516 -20.90 27.61 -12.37
C GLN A 516 -21.41 26.84 -13.60
N ALA A 517 -21.95 25.64 -13.38
CA ALA A 517 -22.45 24.74 -14.43
C ALA A 517 -23.86 24.23 -14.09
N ARG A 518 -24.73 24.17 -15.11
CA ARG A 518 -26.06 23.57 -14.94
C ARG A 518 -25.90 22.05 -14.69
N PRO A 519 -26.77 21.44 -13.87
CA PRO A 519 -26.81 19.98 -13.78
C PRO A 519 -27.11 19.40 -15.17
N ASP A 520 -26.37 18.38 -15.59
CA ASP A 520 -26.58 17.70 -16.87
C ASP A 520 -28.01 17.18 -17.03
N SER A 521 -28.61 16.73 -15.93
CA SER A 521 -30.00 16.26 -15.88
C SER A 521 -31.05 17.34 -16.19
N GLY A 522 -30.69 18.62 -16.03
CA GLY A 522 -31.61 19.75 -16.08
C GLY A 522 -32.55 19.87 -14.87
N TYR A 523 -32.52 18.93 -13.92
CA TYR A 523 -33.39 18.94 -12.74
C TYR A 523 -32.79 19.71 -11.57
N SER A 524 -33.68 20.32 -10.79
CA SER A 524 -33.38 20.94 -9.50
C SER A 524 -34.40 20.51 -8.44
N LYS A 525 -34.00 20.46 -7.17
CA LYS A 525 -34.89 20.21 -6.03
C LYS A 525 -35.05 21.46 -5.16
N PRO A 526 -36.24 21.68 -4.56
CA PRO A 526 -36.42 22.77 -3.59
C PRO A 526 -35.64 22.50 -2.30
N VAL A 527 -35.16 23.57 -1.68
CA VAL A 527 -34.54 23.55 -0.34
C VAL A 527 -35.39 24.39 0.58
N TRP A 528 -35.87 23.77 1.65
CA TRP A 528 -36.76 24.40 2.62
C TRP A 528 -36.03 24.70 3.93
N GLY A 529 -36.43 25.79 4.57
CA GLY A 529 -36.13 26.08 5.97
C GLY A 529 -37.42 26.10 6.78
N LYS A 530 -37.30 26.30 8.10
CA LYS A 530 -38.46 26.37 9.00
C LYS A 530 -39.47 27.48 8.61
N SER A 531 -39.01 28.51 7.91
CA SER A 531 -39.81 29.68 7.51
C SER A 531 -40.29 29.63 6.05
N GLY A 532 -40.06 28.53 5.32
CA GLY A 532 -40.51 28.36 3.93
C GLY A 532 -39.38 28.06 2.94
N LEU A 533 -39.66 28.28 1.65
CA LEU A 533 -38.74 27.97 0.55
C LEU A 533 -37.54 28.92 0.53
N LEU A 534 -36.33 28.36 0.65
CA LEU A 534 -35.06 29.11 0.65
C LEU A 534 -34.49 29.28 -0.75
N GLY A 535 -34.72 28.31 -1.64
CA GLY A 535 -34.26 28.31 -3.03
C GLY A 535 -34.32 26.90 -3.64
N HIS A 536 -33.61 26.70 -4.73
CA HIS A 536 -33.46 25.40 -5.39
C HIS A 536 -31.98 25.07 -5.62
N VAL A 537 -31.65 23.78 -5.69
CA VAL A 537 -30.30 23.31 -6.09
C VAL A 537 -30.41 22.28 -7.19
N GLY A 538 -29.41 22.25 -8.08
CA GLY A 538 -29.33 21.22 -9.12
C GLY A 538 -29.19 19.81 -8.54
N ILE A 539 -29.66 18.80 -9.29
CA ILE A 539 -29.51 17.38 -8.96
C ILE A 539 -28.43 16.80 -9.87
N ALA A 540 -27.22 16.63 -9.32
CA ALA A 540 -26.10 16.06 -10.06
C ALA A 540 -26.35 14.59 -10.40
N ASN A 541 -25.85 14.18 -11.57
CA ASN A 541 -25.86 12.81 -12.03
C ASN A 541 -24.42 12.30 -12.29
N ARG A 542 -24.31 11.10 -12.85
CA ARG A 542 -23.00 10.52 -13.23
C ARG A 542 -22.22 11.34 -14.27
N LYS A 543 -22.90 12.07 -15.17
CA LYS A 543 -22.23 12.95 -16.15
C LYS A 543 -21.63 14.18 -15.47
N ASP A 544 -22.29 14.73 -14.46
CA ASP A 544 -21.72 15.81 -13.64
C ASP A 544 -20.47 15.35 -12.89
N VAL A 545 -20.49 14.13 -12.30
CA VAL A 545 -19.30 13.50 -11.70
C VAL A 545 -18.17 13.38 -12.72
N ARG A 546 -18.47 12.86 -13.93
CA ARG A 546 -17.48 12.74 -15.01
C ARG A 546 -16.87 14.10 -15.36
N ASN A 547 -17.69 15.14 -15.57
CA ASN A 547 -17.21 16.47 -15.94
C ASN A 547 -16.33 17.07 -14.83
N ALA A 548 -16.68 16.86 -13.55
CA ALA A 548 -15.88 17.30 -12.42
C ALA A 548 -14.54 16.56 -12.32
N VAL A 549 -14.52 15.24 -12.59
CA VAL A 549 -13.27 14.48 -12.63
C VAL A 549 -12.40 14.87 -13.82
N GLU A 550 -12.98 15.13 -14.99
CA GLU A 550 -12.27 15.66 -16.16
C GLU A 550 -11.61 17.01 -15.82
N ALA A 551 -12.33 17.93 -15.17
CA ALA A 551 -11.79 19.20 -14.71
C ALA A 551 -10.65 19.03 -13.69
N ALA A 552 -10.83 18.15 -12.69
CA ALA A 552 -9.83 17.88 -11.66
C ALA A 552 -8.57 17.19 -12.21
N ALA A 553 -8.73 16.33 -13.23
CA ALA A 553 -7.62 15.73 -13.96
C ALA A 553 -6.88 16.76 -14.84
N GLY A 554 -7.62 17.68 -15.48
CA GLY A 554 -7.06 18.82 -16.22
C GLY A 554 -6.23 19.75 -15.34
N ALA A 555 -6.60 19.90 -14.06
CA ALA A 555 -5.90 20.71 -13.06
C ALA A 555 -4.67 20.03 -12.44
N LYS A 556 -4.05 19.03 -13.10
CA LYS A 556 -2.87 18.30 -12.60
C LYS A 556 -1.66 19.18 -12.25
N GLY A 557 -1.58 20.40 -12.80
CA GLY A 557 -0.55 21.38 -12.44
C GLY A 557 -0.58 21.77 -10.96
N TRP A 558 -1.75 21.73 -10.31
CA TRP A 558 -1.89 22.06 -8.89
C TRP A 558 -1.02 21.16 -7.99
N SER A 559 -0.93 19.87 -8.32
CA SER A 559 -0.15 18.88 -7.56
C SER A 559 1.36 19.11 -7.65
N LYS A 560 1.82 20.00 -8.53
CA LYS A 560 3.23 20.38 -8.71
C LYS A 560 3.54 21.79 -8.20
N THR A 561 2.57 22.46 -7.60
CA THR A 561 2.79 23.80 -7.04
C THR A 561 3.62 23.73 -5.77
N THR A 562 4.19 24.87 -5.36
CA THR A 562 4.85 24.98 -4.06
C THR A 562 3.82 24.98 -2.93
N GLY A 563 4.20 24.50 -1.74
CA GLY A 563 3.35 24.61 -0.55
C GLY A 563 2.96 26.07 -0.25
N HIS A 564 3.89 27.00 -0.47
CA HIS A 564 3.66 28.43 -0.29
C HIS A 564 2.52 28.98 -1.16
N LEU A 565 2.47 28.62 -2.45
CA LEU A 565 1.38 29.05 -3.33
C LEU A 565 0.04 28.53 -2.81
N ARG A 566 -0.02 27.25 -2.40
CA ARG A 566 -1.24 26.65 -1.87
C ARG A 566 -1.66 27.30 -0.55
N ALA A 567 -0.70 27.66 0.29
CA ALA A 567 -0.95 28.41 1.52
C ALA A 567 -1.62 29.76 1.20
N GLN A 568 -1.09 30.54 0.25
CA GLN A 568 -1.67 31.84 -0.16
C GLN A 568 -3.13 31.69 -0.60
N ILE A 569 -3.42 30.73 -1.48
CA ILE A 569 -4.79 30.46 -1.93
C ILE A 569 -5.71 30.11 -0.75
N LEU A 570 -5.26 29.25 0.18
CA LEU A 570 -6.04 28.90 1.37
C LEU A 570 -6.26 30.08 2.32
N TYR A 571 -5.27 30.97 2.47
CA TYR A 571 -5.42 32.22 3.21
C TYR A 571 -6.49 33.11 2.56
N TYR A 572 -6.47 33.28 1.24
CA TYR A 572 -7.50 34.06 0.53
C TYR A 572 -8.90 33.48 0.71
N ILE A 573 -9.04 32.14 0.66
CA ILE A 573 -10.33 31.49 0.95
C ILE A 573 -10.78 31.80 2.38
N GLY A 574 -9.87 31.73 3.36
CA GLY A 574 -10.15 32.08 4.76
C GLY A 574 -10.57 33.54 4.94
N GLU A 575 -9.86 34.48 4.30
CA GLU A 575 -10.15 35.92 4.34
C GLU A 575 -11.49 36.25 3.66
N ASN A 576 -11.74 35.70 2.47
CA ASN A 576 -12.97 35.94 1.73
C ASN A 576 -14.19 35.29 2.39
N LEU A 577 -14.03 34.14 3.05
CA LEU A 577 -15.08 33.57 3.89
C LEU A 577 -15.33 34.45 5.13
N SER A 578 -14.27 34.97 5.75
CA SER A 578 -14.37 35.90 6.89
C SER A 578 -15.13 37.18 6.53
N ALA A 579 -14.88 37.73 5.34
CA ALA A 579 -15.56 38.92 4.84
C ALA A 579 -17.07 38.73 4.66
N ARG A 580 -17.53 37.48 4.48
CA ARG A 580 -18.94 37.11 4.31
C ARG A 580 -19.49 36.32 5.50
N ALA A 581 -18.82 36.33 6.66
CA ALA A 581 -19.12 35.41 7.75
C ALA A 581 -20.58 35.47 8.24
N ASP A 582 -21.14 36.68 8.40
CA ASP A 582 -22.53 36.86 8.85
C ASP A 582 -23.55 36.34 7.82
N GLU A 583 -23.24 36.43 6.52
CA GLU A 583 -24.09 35.91 5.44
C GLU A 583 -24.17 34.38 5.50
N PHE A 584 -23.02 33.70 5.62
CA PHE A 584 -22.97 32.24 5.75
C PHE A 584 -23.64 31.77 7.03
N ALA A 585 -23.45 32.47 8.14
CA ALA A 585 -24.07 32.13 9.42
C ALA A 585 -25.61 32.17 9.31
N ALA A 586 -26.15 33.24 8.72
CA ALA A 586 -27.58 33.37 8.49
C ALA A 586 -28.12 32.30 7.54
N ARG A 587 -27.36 31.93 6.49
CA ARG A 587 -27.73 30.84 5.57
C ARG A 587 -27.82 29.50 6.28
N ILE A 588 -26.84 29.16 7.11
CA ILE A 588 -26.80 27.89 7.87
C ILE A 588 -27.97 27.84 8.86
N ASP A 589 -28.21 28.91 9.62
CA ASP A 589 -29.32 29.00 10.56
C ASP A 589 -30.68 28.88 9.85
N ALA A 590 -30.83 29.48 8.66
CA ALA A 590 -32.05 29.37 7.86
C ALA A 590 -32.34 27.94 7.39
N MET A 591 -31.32 27.21 6.94
CA MET A 591 -31.46 25.82 6.47
C MET A 591 -31.70 24.84 7.62
N THR A 592 -30.90 24.93 8.67
CA THR A 592 -30.89 23.97 9.79
C THR A 592 -31.94 24.29 10.85
N GLY A 593 -32.40 25.55 10.90
CA GLY A 593 -33.27 26.07 11.95
C GLY A 593 -32.62 26.11 13.34
N LYS A 594 -31.28 26.02 13.41
CA LYS A 594 -30.48 26.22 14.62
C LYS A 594 -30.05 27.69 14.74
N LYS A 595 -29.27 28.01 15.78
CA LYS A 595 -28.73 29.36 16.07
C LYS A 595 -27.23 29.31 16.35
N ASP A 596 -26.54 28.38 15.70
CA ASP A 596 -25.12 28.09 15.86
C ASP A 596 -24.32 28.27 14.57
N GLY A 597 -24.93 28.77 13.49
CA GLY A 597 -24.28 29.02 12.21
C GLY A 597 -23.02 29.90 12.31
N ARG A 598 -23.03 30.90 13.20
CA ARG A 598 -21.83 31.73 13.46
C ARG A 598 -20.65 30.90 13.97
N LYS A 599 -20.89 29.98 14.91
CA LYS A 599 -19.85 29.09 15.45
C LYS A 599 -19.32 28.16 14.36
N GLU A 600 -20.19 27.62 13.51
CA GLU A 600 -19.79 26.78 12.39
C GLU A 600 -18.90 27.55 11.39
N VAL A 601 -19.26 28.78 11.04
CA VAL A 601 -18.48 29.65 10.15
C VAL A 601 -17.12 29.98 10.76
N GLU A 602 -17.08 30.42 12.03
CA GLU A 602 -15.82 30.73 12.73
C GLU A 602 -14.89 29.50 12.76
N THR A 603 -15.45 28.30 13.00
CA THR A 603 -14.68 27.05 12.98
C THR A 603 -14.20 26.72 11.56
N SER A 604 -15.01 26.98 10.53
CA SER A 604 -14.65 26.75 9.12
C SER A 604 -13.48 27.65 8.70
N ILE A 605 -13.53 28.93 9.07
CA ILE A 605 -12.44 29.90 8.88
C ILE A 605 -11.17 29.40 9.57
N GLN A 606 -11.29 28.93 10.81
CA GLN A 606 -10.15 28.36 11.53
C GLN A 606 -9.55 27.14 10.79
N ARG A 607 -10.38 26.24 10.23
CA ARG A 607 -9.90 25.09 9.45
C ARG A 607 -9.17 25.51 8.18
N LEU A 608 -9.63 26.56 7.49
CA LEU A 608 -8.94 27.12 6.33
C LEU A 608 -7.56 27.65 6.72
N PHE A 609 -7.47 28.45 7.79
CA PHE A 609 -6.18 28.96 8.26
C PHE A 609 -5.24 27.88 8.78
N THR A 610 -5.77 26.85 9.45
CA THR A 610 -4.97 25.68 9.85
C THR A 610 -4.44 24.93 8.63
N ALA A 611 -5.27 24.68 7.61
CA ALA A 611 -4.84 24.02 6.38
C ALA A 611 -3.82 24.87 5.61
N ALA A 612 -4.02 26.20 5.55
CA ALA A 612 -3.06 27.15 4.97
C ALA A 612 -1.71 27.05 5.69
N ALA A 613 -1.72 26.99 7.01
CA ALA A 613 -0.51 26.84 7.81
C ALA A 613 0.23 25.52 7.52
N TRP A 614 -0.49 24.43 7.28
CA TRP A 614 0.07 23.10 6.99
C TRP A 614 0.59 22.94 5.56
N ALA A 615 0.12 23.73 4.59
CA ALA A 615 0.37 23.53 3.17
C ALA A 615 1.85 23.46 2.78
N ASP A 616 2.73 24.09 3.56
CA ASP A 616 4.19 24.11 3.40
C ASP A 616 4.96 23.65 4.66
N LYS A 617 4.30 22.95 5.60
CA LYS A 617 4.90 22.50 6.89
C LYS A 617 4.66 21.02 7.21
N TYR A 618 4.11 20.26 6.26
CA TYR A 618 3.93 18.82 6.40
C TYR A 618 5.13 18.07 5.82
N ASP A 619 6.25 18.16 6.55
CA ASP A 619 7.55 17.71 6.08
C ASP A 619 7.63 16.18 5.87
N GLY A 620 8.48 15.79 4.91
CA GLY A 620 8.96 14.41 4.80
C GLY A 620 9.85 14.03 5.99
N GLN A 621 10.29 12.77 6.02
CA GLN A 621 11.23 12.27 7.03
C GLN A 621 12.48 11.72 6.36
N VAL A 622 13.65 11.93 6.97
CA VAL A 622 14.90 11.30 6.54
C VAL A 622 15.21 10.16 7.47
N HIS A 623 15.29 8.96 6.92
CA HIS A 623 15.60 7.75 7.67
C HIS A 623 17.08 7.42 7.51
N GLY A 624 17.80 7.40 8.63
CA GLY A 624 19.13 6.80 8.70
C GLY A 624 19.01 5.29 8.60
N VAL A 625 19.70 4.71 7.62
CA VAL A 625 19.65 3.27 7.29
C VAL A 625 21.04 2.67 7.43
N PRO A 626 21.18 1.38 7.81
CA PRO A 626 22.50 0.75 8.02
C PRO A 626 23.16 0.34 6.69
N ILE A 627 22.97 1.13 5.64
CA ILE A 627 23.49 0.95 4.28
C ILE A 627 23.97 2.33 3.81
N ARG A 628 24.98 2.38 2.94
CA ARG A 628 25.51 3.63 2.39
C ARG A 628 24.41 4.43 1.66
N GLY A 629 23.86 5.45 2.33
CA GLY A 629 22.78 6.27 1.82
C GLY A 629 21.78 6.66 2.90
N VAL A 630 20.71 7.32 2.49
CA VAL A 630 19.54 7.62 3.33
C VAL A 630 18.26 7.32 2.55
N ALA A 631 17.18 6.99 3.26
CA ALA A 631 15.85 6.88 2.67
C ALA A 631 15.03 8.11 3.05
N ILE A 632 14.62 8.90 2.06
CA ILE A 632 13.86 10.13 2.24
C ILE A 632 12.37 9.81 2.02
N ALA A 633 11.60 9.70 3.08
CA ALA A 633 10.15 9.49 3.07
C ALA A 633 9.42 10.80 2.76
N MET A 634 9.29 11.11 1.48
CA MET A 634 8.59 12.30 0.98
C MET A 634 7.08 12.16 1.12
N LYS A 635 6.40 13.29 1.37
CA LYS A 635 4.94 13.39 1.34
C LYS A 635 4.51 13.90 -0.04
N GLU A 636 3.70 13.13 -0.74
CA GLU A 636 3.18 13.48 -2.06
C GLU A 636 1.64 13.54 -2.05
N PRO A 637 1.01 14.35 -2.92
CA PRO A 637 -0.44 14.32 -3.06
C PRO A 637 -0.93 12.93 -3.47
N VAL A 638 -2.09 12.52 -2.98
CA VAL A 638 -2.80 11.32 -3.48
C VAL A 638 -3.22 11.50 -4.94
N GLY A 639 -3.68 12.70 -5.31
CA GLY A 639 -4.08 13.02 -6.68
C GLY A 639 -5.47 13.68 -6.72
N VAL A 640 -6.46 12.98 -7.28
CA VAL A 640 -7.87 13.40 -7.29
C VAL A 640 -8.66 12.67 -6.21
N ILE A 641 -9.31 13.45 -5.34
CA ILE A 641 -10.10 12.94 -4.22
C ILE A 641 -11.58 13.27 -4.46
N GLY A 642 -12.42 12.24 -4.57
CA GLY A 642 -13.88 12.40 -4.50
C GLY A 642 -14.35 12.35 -3.05
N ALA A 643 -15.29 13.20 -2.64
CA ALA A 643 -15.79 13.15 -1.26
C ALA A 643 -17.29 13.46 -1.15
N LEU A 644 -18.00 12.67 -0.32
CA LEU A 644 -19.34 12.99 0.16
C LEU A 644 -19.20 13.73 1.50
N CYS A 645 -19.61 15.00 1.55
CA CYS A 645 -19.41 15.85 2.72
C CYS A 645 -20.44 15.56 3.83
N ALA A 646 -20.19 16.07 5.03
CA ALA A 646 -21.09 15.86 6.16
C ALA A 646 -22.42 16.58 5.97
N ASP A 647 -23.50 15.91 6.35
CA ASP A 647 -24.83 16.51 6.27
C ASP A 647 -25.08 17.44 7.46
N GLU A 648 -24.60 17.07 8.65
CA GLU A 648 -24.80 17.77 9.92
C GLU A 648 -24.02 19.09 10.06
N ALA A 649 -23.02 19.30 9.20
CA ALA A 649 -22.10 20.45 9.20
C ALA A 649 -21.97 21.01 7.77
N PRO A 650 -23.00 21.74 7.28
CA PRO A 650 -23.16 22.06 5.86
C PRO A 650 -22.00 22.83 5.23
N LEU A 651 -21.35 23.71 6.00
CA LEU A 651 -20.16 24.45 5.58
C LEU A 651 -18.91 23.81 6.17
N LEU A 652 -18.90 23.55 7.47
CA LEU A 652 -17.69 23.07 8.17
C LEU A 652 -17.24 21.70 7.68
N GLY A 653 -18.16 20.80 7.37
CA GLY A 653 -17.86 19.48 6.81
C GLY A 653 -17.20 19.59 5.44
N LEU A 654 -17.77 20.43 4.55
CA LEU A 654 -17.21 20.69 3.23
C LEU A 654 -15.81 21.31 3.32
N VAL A 655 -15.65 22.34 4.14
CA VAL A 655 -14.37 23.06 4.31
C VAL A 655 -13.31 22.16 4.94
N SER A 656 -13.67 21.37 5.96
CA SER A 656 -12.74 20.47 6.66
C SER A 656 -12.27 19.32 5.78
N VAL A 657 -13.05 18.92 4.78
CA VAL A 657 -12.63 17.96 3.74
C VAL A 657 -11.76 18.64 2.69
N MET A 658 -12.23 19.76 2.15
CA MET A 658 -11.60 20.47 1.03
C MET A 658 -10.22 21.02 1.39
N ALA A 659 -10.14 21.78 2.48
CA ALA A 659 -8.98 22.60 2.79
C ALA A 659 -7.68 21.79 2.98
N PRO A 660 -7.64 20.75 3.84
CA PRO A 660 -6.43 19.93 3.99
C PRO A 660 -6.10 19.11 2.73
N ALA A 661 -7.10 18.69 1.95
CA ALA A 661 -6.87 18.00 0.69
C ALA A 661 -6.11 18.89 -0.31
N ILE A 662 -6.61 20.12 -0.56
CA ILE A 662 -5.95 21.03 -1.49
C ILE A 662 -4.65 21.61 -0.91
N ALA A 663 -4.51 21.73 0.41
CA ALA A 663 -3.25 22.11 1.07
C ALA A 663 -2.11 21.14 0.74
N MET A 664 -2.43 19.85 0.63
CA MET A 664 -1.49 18.79 0.24
C MET A 664 -1.37 18.60 -1.28
N GLY A 665 -1.89 19.54 -2.09
CA GLY A 665 -1.75 19.52 -3.55
C GLY A 665 -2.74 18.61 -4.28
N ASN A 666 -3.78 18.11 -3.61
CA ASN A 666 -4.83 17.32 -4.25
C ASN A 666 -5.85 18.21 -4.98
N ARG A 667 -6.57 17.63 -5.93
CA ARG A 667 -7.76 18.23 -6.54
C ARG A 667 -9.00 17.49 -6.06
N THR A 668 -10.11 18.19 -5.86
CA THR A 668 -11.29 17.61 -5.19
C THR A 668 -12.55 17.64 -6.04
N VAL A 669 -13.36 16.59 -5.91
CA VAL A 669 -14.75 16.52 -6.39
C VAL A 669 -15.63 16.27 -5.17
N LEU A 670 -16.25 17.34 -4.68
CA LEU A 670 -17.00 17.35 -3.43
C LEU A 670 -18.50 17.27 -3.74
N VAL A 671 -19.22 16.38 -3.07
CA VAL A 671 -20.67 16.42 -3.00
C VAL A 671 -21.03 17.08 -1.68
N ALA A 672 -21.66 18.25 -1.75
CA ALA A 672 -22.06 19.01 -0.57
C ALA A 672 -23.18 18.30 0.21
N SER A 673 -23.39 18.71 1.46
CA SER A 673 -24.50 18.27 2.32
C SER A 673 -25.80 18.08 1.52
N GLU A 674 -26.34 16.86 1.53
CA GLU A 674 -27.56 16.52 0.81
C GLU A 674 -28.79 17.29 1.32
N PRO A 675 -29.01 17.43 2.66
CA PRO A 675 -30.15 18.17 3.19
C PRO A 675 -29.94 19.70 3.21
N TYR A 676 -28.69 20.17 3.29
CA TYR A 676 -28.39 21.61 3.48
C TYR A 676 -27.35 22.15 2.47
N PRO A 677 -27.61 22.07 1.15
CA PRO A 677 -26.59 22.33 0.13
C PRO A 677 -26.28 23.82 -0.12
N LEU A 678 -27.13 24.76 0.32
CA LEU A 678 -27.01 26.17 -0.12
C LEU A 678 -25.78 26.90 0.47
N ALA A 679 -25.26 26.46 1.61
CA ALA A 679 -24.00 27.02 2.14
C ALA A 679 -22.82 26.71 1.19
N ALA A 680 -22.80 25.51 0.62
CA ALA A 680 -21.79 25.15 -0.37
C ALA A 680 -21.94 25.94 -1.68
N THR A 681 -23.18 26.26 -2.09
CA THR A 681 -23.42 27.05 -3.30
C THR A 681 -23.04 28.51 -3.12
N ASP A 682 -23.26 29.08 -1.94
CA ASP A 682 -22.82 30.45 -1.61
C ASP A 682 -21.28 30.53 -1.57
N PHE A 683 -20.60 29.41 -1.28
CA PHE A 683 -19.15 29.26 -1.25
C PHE A 683 -18.49 29.33 -2.65
N TYR A 684 -19.25 29.19 -3.74
CA TYR A 684 -18.69 29.29 -5.10
C TYR A 684 -18.04 30.64 -5.34
N GLN A 685 -18.69 31.72 -4.91
CA GLN A 685 -18.13 33.06 -5.04
C GLN A 685 -16.88 33.26 -4.18
N VAL A 686 -16.77 32.58 -3.02
CA VAL A 686 -15.55 32.61 -2.20
C VAL A 686 -14.40 31.97 -2.97
N LEU A 687 -14.64 30.82 -3.63
CA LEU A 687 -13.62 30.17 -4.47
C LEU A 687 -13.19 31.06 -5.65
N GLU A 688 -14.15 31.67 -6.35
CA GLU A 688 -13.89 32.58 -7.47
C GLU A 688 -13.09 33.82 -7.03
N THR A 689 -13.44 34.42 -5.89
CA THR A 689 -12.76 35.62 -5.36
C THR A 689 -11.38 35.32 -4.79
N SER A 690 -11.11 34.06 -4.47
CA SER A 690 -9.84 33.60 -3.89
C SER A 690 -8.87 33.06 -4.94
N ASP A 691 -9.15 33.28 -6.23
CA ASP A 691 -8.35 32.84 -7.36
C ASP A 691 -8.02 31.33 -7.34
N VAL A 692 -8.95 30.51 -6.84
CA VAL A 692 -8.77 29.05 -6.82
C VAL A 692 -8.67 28.55 -8.27
N PRO A 693 -7.56 27.91 -8.68
CA PRO A 693 -7.40 27.50 -10.07
C PRO A 693 -8.51 26.55 -10.53
N ALA A 694 -8.95 26.74 -11.77
CA ALA A 694 -10.03 25.96 -12.35
C ALA A 694 -9.77 24.44 -12.21
N GLY A 695 -10.75 23.73 -11.64
CA GLY A 695 -10.69 22.28 -11.46
C GLY A 695 -10.02 21.81 -10.16
N VAL A 696 -9.37 22.70 -9.39
CA VAL A 696 -8.78 22.32 -8.08
C VAL A 696 -9.86 21.98 -7.06
N VAL A 697 -10.94 22.76 -7.02
CA VAL A 697 -12.14 22.50 -6.23
C VAL A 697 -13.34 22.42 -7.16
N ASN A 698 -14.07 21.31 -7.10
CA ASN A 698 -15.33 21.11 -7.84
C ASN A 698 -16.40 20.69 -6.83
N ILE A 699 -17.57 21.31 -6.88
CA ILE A 699 -18.67 21.09 -5.94
C ILE A 699 -19.92 20.70 -6.70
N LEU A 700 -20.49 19.56 -6.32
CA LEU A 700 -21.75 19.00 -6.78
C LEU A 700 -22.77 19.04 -5.65
N THR A 701 -24.05 19.15 -6.00
CA THR A 701 -25.20 19.00 -5.11
C THR A 701 -26.07 17.84 -5.61
N GLY A 702 -26.63 17.03 -4.72
CA GLY A 702 -27.43 15.88 -5.13
C GLY A 702 -27.61 14.88 -4.01
N SER A 703 -28.16 13.71 -4.34
CA SER A 703 -28.23 12.61 -3.37
C SER A 703 -26.86 11.97 -3.22
N HIS A 704 -26.42 11.78 -1.96
CA HIS A 704 -25.20 11.05 -1.68
C HIS A 704 -25.31 9.59 -2.15
N ALA A 705 -26.48 8.97 -2.01
CA ALA A 705 -26.73 7.60 -2.46
C ALA A 705 -26.58 7.46 -3.98
N ASP A 706 -27.10 8.41 -4.76
CA ASP A 706 -27.00 8.37 -6.22
C ASP A 706 -25.58 8.61 -6.74
N LEU A 707 -24.75 9.34 -5.97
CA LEU A 707 -23.43 9.81 -6.38
C LEU A 707 -22.28 8.98 -5.79
N ALA A 708 -22.51 8.22 -4.72
CA ALA A 708 -21.52 7.38 -4.07
C ALA A 708 -20.89 6.37 -5.04
N LYS A 709 -21.71 5.55 -5.70
CA LYS A 709 -21.23 4.56 -6.67
C LYS A 709 -20.52 5.18 -7.87
N PRO A 710 -21.05 6.23 -8.55
CA PRO A 710 -20.31 6.92 -9.60
C PRO A 710 -18.93 7.43 -9.20
N LEU A 711 -18.77 7.97 -7.99
CA LEU A 711 -17.46 8.40 -7.47
C LEU A 711 -16.58 7.17 -7.19
N ALA A 712 -17.06 6.23 -6.39
CA ALA A 712 -16.29 5.09 -5.94
C ALA A 712 -15.88 4.14 -7.09
N SER A 713 -16.66 4.04 -8.16
CA SER A 713 -16.32 3.25 -9.35
C SER A 713 -15.51 4.01 -10.41
N HIS A 714 -15.26 5.31 -10.23
CA HIS A 714 -14.52 6.10 -11.21
C HIS A 714 -13.04 5.67 -11.23
N LEU A 715 -12.53 5.26 -12.39
CA LEU A 715 -11.15 4.75 -12.51
C LEU A 715 -10.08 5.86 -12.47
N ASN A 716 -10.47 7.10 -12.75
CA ASN A 716 -9.61 8.29 -12.70
C ASN A 716 -9.72 9.08 -11.37
N LEU A 717 -10.18 8.41 -10.30
CA LEU A 717 -10.11 8.92 -8.93
C LEU A 717 -9.12 8.07 -8.14
N ASP A 718 -8.28 8.73 -7.36
CA ASP A 718 -7.21 8.11 -6.59
C ASP A 718 -7.65 7.78 -5.15
N ALA A 719 -8.64 8.53 -4.64
CA ALA A 719 -9.32 8.22 -3.39
C ALA A 719 -10.79 8.65 -3.37
N VAL A 720 -11.58 7.99 -2.52
CA VAL A 720 -12.96 8.39 -2.18
C VAL A 720 -13.17 8.45 -0.68
N TRP A 721 -13.69 9.57 -0.20
CA TRP A 721 -14.05 9.79 1.19
C TRP A 721 -15.56 9.91 1.36
N SER A 722 -16.09 9.46 2.49
CA SER A 722 -17.51 9.65 2.81
C SER A 722 -17.72 9.99 4.28
N PHE A 723 -18.38 11.12 4.48
CA PHE A 723 -18.84 11.61 5.75
C PHE A 723 -20.36 11.83 5.77
N SER A 724 -21.08 11.23 4.81
CA SER A 724 -22.54 11.27 4.71
C SER A 724 -23.20 10.83 6.02
N SER A 725 -24.33 11.43 6.38
CA SER A 725 -25.14 10.96 7.51
C SER A 725 -25.92 9.66 7.22
N THR A 726 -25.89 9.22 5.96
CA THR A 726 -26.31 7.89 5.52
C THR A 726 -25.10 6.99 5.39
N ASP A 727 -25.15 5.79 5.96
CA ASP A 727 -24.06 4.83 5.81
C ASP A 727 -24.01 4.29 4.37
N LEU A 728 -22.94 4.66 3.67
CA LEU A 728 -22.64 4.26 2.30
C LEU A 728 -21.33 3.46 2.22
N SER A 729 -20.82 3.03 3.39
CA SER A 729 -19.48 2.46 3.53
C SER A 729 -19.32 1.18 2.71
N GLN A 730 -20.28 0.26 2.80
CA GLN A 730 -20.24 -1.00 2.06
C GLN A 730 -20.21 -0.77 0.55
N GLU A 731 -21.12 0.04 0.00
CA GLU A 731 -21.18 0.27 -1.44
C GLU A 731 -19.88 0.89 -1.97
N ILE A 732 -19.40 1.95 -1.31
CA ILE A 732 -18.17 2.66 -1.69
C ILE A 732 -16.98 1.70 -1.68
N GLU A 733 -16.80 0.95 -0.60
CA GLU A 733 -15.67 0.06 -0.44
C GLU A 733 -15.71 -1.12 -1.42
N THR A 734 -16.89 -1.71 -1.68
CA THR A 734 -17.03 -2.78 -2.68
C THR A 734 -16.60 -2.30 -4.06
N VAL A 735 -17.13 -1.18 -4.55
CA VAL A 735 -16.84 -0.74 -5.92
C VAL A 735 -15.47 -0.07 -6.07
N SER A 736 -14.82 0.32 -4.95
CA SER A 736 -13.45 0.84 -4.96
C SER A 736 -12.42 -0.19 -5.44
N ALA A 737 -12.73 -1.49 -5.34
CA ALA A 737 -11.88 -2.59 -5.80
C ALA A 737 -11.55 -2.52 -7.30
N GLY A 738 -12.30 -1.78 -8.11
CA GLY A 738 -12.05 -1.63 -9.55
C GLY A 738 -10.61 -1.20 -9.87
N ASN A 739 -10.16 -0.08 -9.30
CA ASN A 739 -8.77 0.41 -9.42
C ASN A 739 -8.01 0.42 -8.07
N LEU A 740 -8.59 -0.19 -7.02
CA LEU A 740 -8.03 -0.25 -5.67
C LEU A 740 -7.71 1.13 -5.06
N LYS A 741 -8.46 2.18 -5.46
CA LYS A 741 -8.35 3.51 -4.87
C LYS A 741 -8.48 3.45 -3.35
N ARG A 742 -7.84 4.39 -2.66
CA ARG A 742 -7.97 4.52 -1.21
C ARG A 742 -9.39 4.92 -0.83
N THR A 743 -9.91 4.34 0.25
CA THR A 743 -11.21 4.72 0.81
C THR A 743 -11.06 5.24 2.23
N TRP A 744 -11.84 6.26 2.56
CA TRP A 744 -12.06 6.68 3.94
C TRP A 744 -13.55 6.89 4.17
N VAL A 745 -14.19 5.87 4.74
CA VAL A 745 -15.63 5.86 5.01
C VAL A 745 -15.87 5.86 6.52
N ASN A 746 -17.07 6.27 6.93
CA ASN A 746 -17.40 6.46 8.33
C ASN A 746 -17.87 5.18 9.05
N ASN A 747 -18.18 4.10 8.33
CA ASN A 747 -18.63 2.81 8.89
C ASN A 747 -19.78 2.96 9.90
N ALA A 748 -20.80 3.75 9.54
CA ALA A 748 -21.91 4.11 10.43
C ALA A 748 -21.49 4.75 11.77
N THR A 749 -20.32 5.40 11.81
CA THR A 749 -19.85 6.17 12.97
C THR A 749 -19.85 7.67 12.69
N ALA A 750 -20.28 8.46 13.67
CA ALA A 750 -20.27 9.91 13.59
C ALA A 750 -18.84 10.47 13.70
N PHE A 751 -18.58 11.54 12.96
CA PHE A 751 -17.34 12.29 13.02
C PHE A 751 -17.52 13.51 13.93
N ASP A 752 -16.58 13.74 14.86
CA ASP A 752 -16.65 14.92 15.74
C ASP A 752 -16.00 16.13 15.07
N TRP A 753 -16.81 16.91 14.36
CA TRP A 753 -16.39 18.13 13.66
C TRP A 753 -15.91 19.26 14.58
N SER A 754 -16.23 19.19 15.89
CA SER A 754 -15.77 20.20 16.85
C SER A 754 -14.29 20.05 17.20
N VAL A 755 -13.74 18.85 17.04
CA VAL A 755 -12.31 18.56 17.27
C VAL A 755 -11.52 18.84 15.99
N ASP A 756 -10.32 19.41 16.13
CA ASP A 756 -9.41 19.54 15.01
C ASP A 756 -8.82 18.18 14.63
N GLN A 757 -9.14 17.73 13.41
CA GLN A 757 -8.71 16.45 12.87
C GLN A 757 -7.71 16.65 11.70
N SER A 758 -7.13 17.84 11.56
CA SER A 758 -6.26 18.21 10.44
C SER A 758 -5.20 17.15 10.16
N ARG A 759 -4.51 16.64 11.18
CA ARG A 759 -3.48 15.60 11.00
C ARG A 759 -4.00 14.32 10.30
N ARG A 760 -5.22 13.87 10.63
CA ARG A 760 -5.83 12.70 9.98
C ARG A 760 -6.17 12.99 8.52
N PHE A 761 -6.69 14.19 8.23
CA PHE A 761 -6.95 14.60 6.85
C PHE A 761 -5.67 14.73 6.05
N LEU A 762 -4.60 15.30 6.61
CA LEU A 762 -3.29 15.39 5.95
C LEU A 762 -2.77 13.99 5.60
N GLN A 763 -2.79 13.05 6.55
CA GLN A 763 -2.39 11.67 6.31
C GLN A 763 -3.26 10.99 5.23
N ALA A 764 -4.58 11.22 5.24
CA ALA A 764 -5.49 10.70 4.23
C ALA A 764 -5.26 11.33 2.85
N ALA A 765 -4.75 12.57 2.81
CA ALA A 765 -4.51 13.38 1.61
C ALA A 765 -3.09 13.21 1.02
N THR A 766 -2.22 12.45 1.68
CA THR A 766 -0.84 12.22 1.23
C THR A 766 -0.52 10.75 1.01
N GLU A 767 0.29 10.47 0.00
CA GLU A 767 1.09 9.26 -0.14
C GLU A 767 2.48 9.46 0.46
N VAL A 768 3.11 8.36 0.86
CA VAL A 768 4.53 8.36 1.24
C VAL A 768 5.34 7.74 0.12
N LYS A 769 6.33 8.47 -0.40
CA LYS A 769 7.33 7.94 -1.35
C LYS A 769 8.71 7.94 -0.70
N ASN A 770 9.31 6.76 -0.55
CA ASN A 770 10.67 6.65 -0.06
C ASN A 770 11.67 6.73 -1.21
N ILE A 771 12.46 7.80 -1.25
CA ILE A 771 13.53 8.00 -2.24
C ILE A 771 14.85 7.69 -1.57
N TRP A 772 15.51 6.62 -2.01
CA TRP A 772 16.83 6.23 -1.52
C TRP A 772 17.90 6.89 -2.36
N VAL A 773 18.79 7.63 -1.70
CA VAL A 773 19.85 8.38 -2.37
C VAL A 773 21.21 8.08 -1.74
N PRO A 774 22.29 8.09 -2.54
CA PRO A 774 23.64 8.08 -2.01
C PRO A 774 23.84 9.26 -1.06
N TYR A 775 24.45 8.98 0.09
CA TYR A 775 24.82 9.98 1.09
C TYR A 775 26.13 9.53 1.73
N GLY A 776 27.08 10.45 1.87
CA GLY A 776 28.38 10.16 2.48
C GLY A 776 28.27 10.26 4.00
N GLU A 777 28.78 9.25 4.70
CA GLU A 777 29.14 9.35 6.12
C GLU A 777 30.59 9.78 6.27
#